data_AF-A0A972FZQ9-F1
#
_entry.id   AF-A0A972FZQ9-F1
#
_cell.length_a   1.000
_cell.length_b   1.000
_cell.length_c   1.000
_cell.angle_alpha   90.00
_cell.angle_beta   90.00
_cell.angle_gamma   90.00
#
_symmetry.space_group_name_H-M   'P 1'
#
loop_
_entity.id
_entity.type
_entity.pdbx_description
1 polymer ?
#
loop_
_entity_poly.entity_id
_entity_poly.type
_entity_poly.pdbx_seq_one_letter_code
_entity_poly.pdbx_strand_id
1 'polypeptide(L)'
;MKTKLLLLISAFFMMATIMAQPGQLDLTYNPTGVGAYGGTPPPAAYQPNAECIVYKSRIYTSGPNLNKIIIVGRFTSYNGVARKYIARLNADGTLDASFNSPAFTTGFLYTTEILPDGKILVAGDFTVGGYSSFARLNSDGSVDTTFNPTASTLKGANNWVLAINVQTDGRILIGGQFTQYNALTGKRLIRLLADGTPDPTFTGTGTVNDAVRTICMQDDKILVGGFFTGYTGYAGKNKIVRLNSDGSYDTTFNASGNGATGGTAVFDIKYVDGKIFVGGKFDNFNGVNKRAIARLNADGSLDTAFNVGNIGVTNAESNAGSGAGYNIFSLCVQPDGKILIGGNFTQYNGENIPKGIARIYQDGTRDLSFVTGTGFTGGTLVYEGKSVVRDMVLQIDGKIVVGGDFTQYNGINRRMSARIITRDCDSSVQYQDGTGWANGELPTNNTQLALIYSGTYTIPSGTHLVCCDLQINSGAMLVVASNASITVNGNIVNSGNFIVEDKGSLVQTNNTATYTDFGGGVFLAKRNTTPVKRYDYTYWSSPVQNISLYTVSPNTLADKYYKFNAPTSAWQVIMNGAETMQAAKGYIIRAPQTHSITTPSVFTALFNGRPNNGVISAAINAYGTNKWNLIGNPYPSGIDINAFLNDPANTSIGGTIYLWTHNTPLTYNGQYYLYTSNDYATYNQLGYVTPGGFSPSTFDGKVASGQGFFVEALNTNQFVYFRDAMRVSGNNSNSQFFRTSANASAESTETAMPAAAETSRYWLNMTNDQGAFNQMLVGYIDGATTGVDRNFDGRALSGNYVSLYSLIDTDKFTIQGRPTPFKANDKVSLGYKTTIAGSFQISIAQKDGLFLGDQYIFLRDKTTNYIHNLTESAYTFTSGIGEFNDRFEIVYQKKTASIVIPVGLNPGSMLTAAVNGNTISLLSARSMQQVEVYDINGKKLFASNNIQALETQITSLDKRNSVLMLYVTMDNGEQVTQKVLF
;
A
#
# COMPACT_ATOMS: atom_id res chain seq x y z
N MET A 1 -31.95 49.00 -26.03
CA MET A 1 -30.56 48.57 -26.36
C MET A 1 -29.56 48.83 -25.24
N LYS A 2 -29.59 49.98 -24.53
CA LYS A 2 -28.65 50.27 -23.42
C LYS A 2 -28.83 49.39 -22.15
N THR A 3 -30.02 48.85 -21.90
CA THR A 3 -30.30 47.96 -20.75
C THR A 3 -29.85 46.51 -20.96
N LYS A 4 -29.75 46.04 -22.22
CA LYS A 4 -29.20 44.71 -22.53
C LYS A 4 -27.67 44.71 -22.53
N LEU A 5 -27.03 45.85 -22.82
CA LEU A 5 -25.58 46.00 -22.73
C LEU A 5 -25.09 46.11 -21.28
N LEU A 6 -25.85 46.73 -20.38
CA LEU A 6 -25.56 46.72 -18.94
C LEU A 6 -25.75 45.34 -18.30
N LEU A 7 -26.73 44.54 -18.76
CA LEU A 7 -26.91 43.16 -18.30
C LEU A 7 -25.80 42.22 -18.81
N LEU A 8 -25.27 42.44 -20.02
CA LEU A 8 -24.11 41.69 -20.51
C LEU A 8 -22.81 42.09 -19.80
N ILE A 9 -22.63 43.36 -19.44
CA ILE A 9 -21.42 43.83 -18.73
C ILE A 9 -21.45 43.43 -17.23
N SER A 10 -22.63 43.32 -16.62
CA SER A 10 -22.77 42.78 -15.25
C SER A 10 -22.70 41.25 -15.18
N ALA A 11 -23.04 40.54 -16.26
CA ALA A 11 -22.77 39.10 -16.39
C ALA A 11 -21.28 38.81 -16.67
N PHE A 12 -20.56 39.70 -17.37
CA PHE A 12 -19.13 39.55 -17.63
C PHE A 12 -18.24 39.83 -16.40
N PHE A 13 -18.75 40.56 -15.40
CA PHE A 13 -18.04 40.83 -14.14
C PHE A 13 -18.40 39.86 -12.99
N MET A 14 -19.35 38.93 -13.19
CA MET A 14 -19.75 37.93 -12.18
C MET A 14 -19.20 36.52 -12.42
N MET A 15 -18.34 36.31 -13.43
CA MET A 15 -17.70 35.01 -13.71
C MET A 15 -16.17 35.07 -13.73
N ALA A 16 -15.58 35.90 -12.88
CA ALA A 16 -14.33 35.50 -12.26
C ALA A 16 -14.71 34.67 -11.04
N THR A 17 -14.87 33.35 -11.19
CA THR A 17 -14.63 32.46 -10.07
C THR A 17 -13.21 32.75 -9.62
N ILE A 18 -13.07 33.57 -8.58
CA ILE A 18 -11.78 33.82 -7.92
C ILE A 18 -11.27 32.42 -7.59
N MET A 19 -10.24 32.01 -8.33
CA MET A 19 -9.61 30.71 -8.16
C MET A 19 -9.28 30.57 -6.68
N ALA A 20 -9.71 29.47 -6.06
CA ALA A 20 -9.46 29.19 -4.67
C ALA A 20 -7.94 29.00 -4.48
N GLN A 21 -7.22 30.09 -4.25
CA GLN A 21 -5.78 30.08 -4.07
C GLN A 21 -5.45 29.44 -2.70
N PRO A 22 -4.37 28.65 -2.59
CA PRO A 22 -3.92 28.17 -1.31
C PRO A 22 -3.69 29.35 -0.35
N GLY A 23 -4.17 29.23 0.87
CA GLY A 23 -4.17 30.30 1.86
C GLY A 23 -5.42 31.18 1.84
N GLN A 24 -6.34 31.04 0.89
CA GLN A 24 -7.60 31.80 0.94
C GLN A 24 -8.61 31.24 1.95
N LEU A 25 -9.48 32.12 2.43
CA LEU A 25 -10.60 31.76 3.28
C LEU A 25 -11.61 30.93 2.51
N ASP A 26 -12.07 29.84 3.10
CA ASP A 26 -13.24 29.15 2.59
C ASP A 26 -14.54 29.86 3.03
N LEU A 27 -15.23 30.45 2.06
CA LEU A 27 -16.48 31.18 2.29
C LEU A 27 -17.67 30.24 2.53
N THR A 28 -17.57 28.96 2.16
CA THR A 28 -18.60 27.95 2.43
C THR A 28 -18.62 27.50 3.89
N TYR A 29 -17.55 27.81 4.65
CA TYR A 29 -17.47 27.50 6.06
C TYR A 29 -18.15 28.57 6.92
N ASN A 30 -19.14 28.14 7.69
CA ASN A 30 -20.00 28.93 8.56
C ASN A 30 -20.56 30.17 7.83
N PRO A 31 -21.29 30.00 6.71
CA PRO A 31 -21.64 31.11 5.81
C PRO A 31 -22.61 32.11 6.44
N THR A 32 -23.38 31.68 7.45
CA THR A 32 -24.39 32.47 8.14
C THR A 32 -23.98 32.93 9.55
N GLY A 33 -22.79 32.55 10.02
CA GLY A 33 -22.33 32.78 11.39
C GLY A 33 -20.89 33.29 11.47
N VAL A 34 -20.61 34.16 12.45
CA VAL A 34 -19.25 34.67 12.72
C VAL A 34 -18.65 34.10 14.00
N GLY A 35 -19.06 32.90 14.43
CA GLY A 35 -18.36 32.12 15.47
C GLY A 35 -18.66 32.48 16.93
N ALA A 36 -19.18 33.67 17.25
CA ALA A 36 -19.68 33.95 18.61
C ALA A 36 -20.96 34.81 18.68
N TYR A 37 -21.18 35.73 17.73
CA TYR A 37 -22.39 36.58 17.68
C TYR A 37 -22.86 36.76 16.25
N GLY A 38 -23.99 36.16 15.88
CA GLY A 38 -24.64 36.49 14.62
C GLY A 38 -25.03 37.97 14.58
N GLY A 39 -24.38 38.74 13.71
CA GLY A 39 -24.99 39.88 13.02
C GLY A 39 -25.36 41.17 13.77
N THR A 40 -25.14 41.38 15.07
CA THR A 40 -25.40 42.70 15.71
C THR A 40 -24.40 43.05 16.83
N PRO A 41 -24.11 44.34 17.08
CA PRO A 41 -23.18 44.76 18.12
C PRO A 41 -23.73 44.40 19.52
N PRO A 42 -22.87 44.07 20.49
CA PRO A 42 -23.30 43.63 21.81
C PRO A 42 -23.95 44.79 22.61
N PRO A 43 -24.93 44.51 23.50
CA PRO A 43 -25.50 45.52 24.39
C PRO A 43 -24.45 46.12 25.33
N ALA A 44 -24.59 47.42 25.62
CA ALA A 44 -23.60 48.30 26.25
C ALA A 44 -23.14 47.94 27.70
N ALA A 45 -23.61 46.83 28.28
CA ALA A 45 -23.33 46.44 29.67
C ALA A 45 -22.62 45.08 29.82
N TYR A 46 -22.16 44.43 28.74
CA TYR A 46 -21.46 43.15 28.81
C TYR A 46 -19.94 43.32 28.69
N GLN A 47 -19.16 42.73 29.61
CA GLN A 47 -17.68 42.76 29.64
C GLN A 47 -17.08 42.11 28.37
N PRO A 48 -16.53 42.86 27.40
CA PRO A 48 -16.38 42.39 26.01
C PRO A 48 -15.27 41.35 25.65
N ASN A 49 -14.43 40.81 26.56
CA ASN A 49 -13.05 40.47 26.12
C ASN A 49 -12.35 39.21 26.69
N ALA A 50 -13.04 38.20 27.24
CA ALA A 50 -12.33 37.01 27.79
C ALA A 50 -12.88 35.62 27.37
N GLU A 51 -13.91 35.53 26.51
CA GLU A 51 -14.68 34.28 26.30
C GLU A 51 -14.83 33.86 24.82
N CYS A 52 -13.81 34.02 23.97
CA CYS A 52 -13.90 33.60 22.56
C CYS A 52 -12.61 32.96 22.03
N ILE A 53 -12.07 31.94 22.71
CA ILE A 53 -10.84 31.27 22.27
C ILE A 53 -11.11 29.79 22.03
N VAL A 54 -10.76 29.28 20.85
CA VAL A 54 -10.63 27.83 20.61
C VAL A 54 -9.19 27.41 20.90
N TYR A 55 -9.01 26.44 21.79
CA TYR A 55 -7.69 25.88 22.10
C TYR A 55 -7.40 24.59 21.36
N LYS A 56 -8.42 23.80 21.01
CA LYS A 56 -8.26 22.55 20.28
C LYS A 56 -9.49 22.24 19.43
N SER A 57 -9.24 21.62 18.29
CA SER A 57 -10.23 21.14 17.33
C SER A 57 -9.95 19.67 16.96
N ARG A 58 -10.99 18.85 16.84
CA ARG A 58 -10.89 17.45 16.38
C ARG A 58 -11.98 17.13 15.39
N ILE A 59 -11.69 16.23 14.46
CA ILE A 59 -12.63 15.82 13.42
C ILE A 59 -12.95 14.35 13.58
N TYR A 60 -14.23 14.01 13.47
CA TYR A 60 -14.66 12.62 13.38
C TYR A 60 -14.17 12.00 12.07
N THR A 61 -13.38 10.93 12.15
CA THR A 61 -12.82 10.24 10.98
C THR A 61 -13.62 9.02 10.56
N SER A 62 -14.66 8.64 11.31
CA SER A 62 -15.53 7.50 11.03
C SER A 62 -16.89 7.65 11.73
N GLY A 63 -17.81 6.72 11.46
CA GLY A 63 -19.11 6.63 12.12
C GLY A 63 -20.13 7.67 11.64
N PRO A 64 -21.29 7.78 12.33
CA PRO A 64 -22.41 8.62 11.89
C PRO A 64 -22.13 10.13 11.95
N ASN A 65 -21.07 10.53 12.66
CA ASN A 65 -20.65 11.93 12.76
C ASN A 65 -19.46 12.26 11.84
N LEU A 66 -19.13 11.40 10.87
CA LEU A 66 -18.01 11.60 9.94
C LEU A 66 -17.90 13.05 9.45
N ASN A 67 -16.69 13.60 9.54
CA ASN A 67 -16.32 14.96 9.14
C ASN A 67 -16.93 16.11 9.97
N LYS A 68 -17.75 15.83 10.99
CA LYS A 68 -18.12 16.83 12.01
C LYS A 68 -16.90 17.21 12.85
N ILE A 69 -16.94 18.40 13.43
CA ILE A 69 -15.81 19.00 14.16
C ILE A 69 -16.20 19.18 15.62
N ILE A 70 -15.36 18.75 16.56
CA ILE A 70 -15.41 19.16 17.96
C ILE A 70 -14.46 20.33 18.14
N ILE A 71 -14.93 21.44 18.68
CA ILE A 71 -14.09 22.54 19.14
C ILE A 71 -14.18 22.67 20.66
N VAL A 72 -13.04 22.88 21.31
CA VAL A 72 -12.97 23.13 22.75
C VAL A 72 -12.11 24.33 23.07
N GLY A 73 -12.45 25.03 24.14
CA GLY A 73 -11.72 26.24 24.52
C GLY A 73 -12.39 27.06 25.62
N ARG A 74 -12.04 28.34 25.65
CA ARG A 74 -12.60 29.35 26.54
C ARG A 74 -13.65 30.15 25.78
N PHE A 75 -14.86 29.62 25.69
CA PHE A 75 -16.03 30.29 25.13
C PHE A 75 -17.33 29.85 25.80
N THR A 76 -18.36 30.70 25.71
CA THR A 76 -19.68 30.48 26.34
C THR A 76 -20.82 30.44 25.32
N SER A 77 -20.56 30.79 24.06
CA SER A 77 -21.51 30.68 22.96
C SER A 77 -20.80 30.35 21.63
N TYR A 78 -21.56 29.80 20.69
CA TYR A 78 -21.15 29.63 19.29
C TYR A 78 -22.34 29.96 18.38
N ASN A 79 -22.13 30.84 17.40
CA ASN A 79 -23.20 31.36 16.52
C ASN A 79 -24.45 31.84 17.28
N GLY A 80 -24.25 32.51 18.43
CA GLY A 80 -25.35 33.03 19.27
C GLY A 80 -26.06 31.99 20.14
N VAL A 81 -25.73 30.70 20.03
CA VAL A 81 -26.28 29.63 20.88
C VAL A 81 -25.34 29.39 22.06
N ALA A 82 -25.89 29.27 23.27
CA ALA A 82 -25.12 28.98 24.47
C ALA A 82 -24.40 27.63 24.35
N ARG A 83 -23.07 27.66 24.47
CA ARG A 83 -22.15 26.53 24.34
C ARG A 83 -20.97 26.79 25.27
N LYS A 84 -20.97 26.15 26.44
CA LYS A 84 -19.92 26.38 27.44
C LYS A 84 -18.75 25.43 27.18
N TYR A 85 -17.64 26.00 26.72
CA TYR A 85 -16.33 25.39 26.48
C TYR A 85 -16.22 24.32 25.39
N ILE A 86 -17.34 23.78 24.90
CA ILE A 86 -17.38 22.78 23.83
C ILE A 86 -18.54 23.06 22.87
N ALA A 87 -18.29 22.81 21.58
CA ALA A 87 -19.34 22.71 20.56
C ALA A 87 -18.98 21.61 19.56
N ARG A 88 -20.02 20.91 19.06
CA ARG A 88 -19.90 20.13 17.83
C ARG A 88 -20.43 20.95 16.67
N LEU A 89 -19.68 20.97 15.58
CA LEU A 89 -19.99 21.65 14.35
C LEU A 89 -20.23 20.60 13.25
N ASN A 90 -21.10 20.92 12.31
CA ASN A 90 -21.19 20.20 11.06
C ASN A 90 -19.90 20.40 10.23
N ALA A 91 -19.75 19.62 9.16
CA ALA A 91 -18.56 19.69 8.29
C ALA A 91 -18.34 21.10 7.68
N ASP A 92 -19.42 21.85 7.49
CA ASP A 92 -19.43 23.23 6.99
C ASP A 92 -19.22 24.28 8.11
N GLY A 93 -18.94 23.89 9.36
CA GLY A 93 -18.74 24.82 10.46
C GLY A 93 -20.00 25.41 11.08
N THR A 94 -21.20 25.06 10.59
CA THR A 94 -22.46 25.40 11.27
C THR A 94 -22.60 24.59 12.55
N LEU A 95 -23.37 25.08 13.52
CA LEU A 95 -23.55 24.39 14.80
C LEU A 95 -24.39 23.12 14.62
N ASP A 96 -23.90 22.00 15.16
CA ASP A 96 -24.71 20.78 15.27
C ASP A 96 -25.64 20.88 16.50
N ALA A 97 -26.91 21.16 16.25
CA ALA A 97 -27.92 21.31 17.29
C ALA A 97 -28.19 20.01 18.08
N SER A 98 -27.88 18.84 17.52
CA SER A 98 -28.11 17.53 18.17
C SER A 98 -27.12 17.23 19.29
N PHE A 99 -26.02 17.97 19.39
CA PHE A 99 -25.01 17.75 20.41
C PHE A 99 -25.43 18.40 21.73
N ASN A 100 -25.45 17.61 22.80
CA ASN A 100 -25.71 18.07 24.16
C ASN A 100 -24.49 18.83 24.71
N SER A 101 -24.70 20.04 25.25
CA SER A 101 -23.63 20.77 25.95
C SER A 101 -23.57 20.32 27.41
N PRO A 102 -22.47 19.72 27.88
CA PRO A 102 -22.32 19.40 29.30
C PRO A 102 -22.33 20.65 30.19
N ALA A 103 -22.80 20.48 31.43
CA ALA A 103 -22.85 21.54 32.43
C ALA A 103 -21.49 21.70 33.14
N PHE A 104 -20.52 22.33 32.48
CA PHE A 104 -19.24 22.69 33.10
C PHE A 104 -19.40 23.82 34.12
N THR A 105 -18.92 23.66 35.34
CA THR A 105 -19.10 24.65 36.41
C THR A 105 -17.89 25.55 36.66
N THR A 106 -16.67 25.10 36.33
CA THR A 106 -15.41 25.85 36.52
C THR A 106 -14.55 25.89 35.25
N GLY A 107 -13.63 26.87 35.21
CA GLY A 107 -12.50 26.99 34.27
C GLY A 107 -12.83 26.95 32.77
N PHE A 108 -12.20 26.07 31.99
CA PHE A 108 -12.38 25.87 30.55
C PHE A 108 -11.70 24.59 30.06
N LEU A 109 -12.04 24.15 28.85
CA LEU A 109 -11.40 23.02 28.20
C LEU A 109 -10.16 23.46 27.41
N TYR A 110 -9.06 22.73 27.53
CA TYR A 110 -7.79 23.03 26.86
C TYR A 110 -7.52 22.10 25.68
N THR A 111 -7.87 20.81 25.80
CA THR A 111 -7.64 19.82 24.75
C THR A 111 -8.75 18.76 24.73
N THR A 112 -8.84 18.04 23.62
CA THR A 112 -9.85 17.00 23.39
C THR A 112 -9.32 15.95 22.42
N GLU A 113 -9.83 14.73 22.53
CA GLU A 113 -9.63 13.65 21.56
C GLU A 113 -10.94 12.90 21.30
N ILE A 114 -11.12 12.42 20.07
CA ILE A 114 -12.27 11.59 19.67
C ILE A 114 -11.81 10.13 19.64
N LEU A 115 -12.52 9.26 20.34
CA LEU A 115 -12.26 7.82 20.38
C LEU A 115 -12.84 7.11 19.15
N PRO A 116 -12.32 5.93 18.78
CA PRO A 116 -12.83 5.18 17.62
C PRO A 116 -14.32 4.84 17.67
N ASP A 117 -14.90 4.72 18.88
CA ASP A 117 -16.33 4.49 19.09
C ASP A 117 -17.19 5.77 19.01
N GLY A 118 -16.57 6.92 18.72
CA GLY A 118 -17.22 8.22 18.62
C GLY A 118 -17.43 8.93 19.96
N LYS A 119 -16.99 8.36 21.09
CA LYS A 119 -16.95 9.08 22.38
C LYS A 119 -15.86 10.14 22.38
N ILE A 120 -15.94 11.10 23.29
CA ILE A 120 -15.06 12.28 23.30
C ILE A 120 -14.36 12.37 24.66
N LEU A 121 -13.02 12.40 24.67
CA LEU A 121 -12.24 12.77 25.84
C LEU A 121 -12.08 14.29 25.89
N VAL A 122 -12.28 14.88 27.07
CA VAL A 122 -12.12 16.32 27.32
C VAL A 122 -11.18 16.55 28.50
N ALA A 123 -10.27 17.52 28.35
CA ALA A 123 -9.27 17.86 29.34
C ALA A 123 -9.09 19.38 29.46
N GLY A 124 -8.79 19.86 30.67
CA GLY A 124 -8.55 21.28 30.94
C GLY A 124 -8.58 21.57 32.44
N ASP A 125 -9.19 22.69 32.80
CA ASP A 125 -9.49 23.07 34.17
C ASP A 125 -11.00 23.15 34.32
N PHE A 126 -11.65 22.10 34.82
CA PHE A 126 -13.11 22.10 34.90
C PHE A 126 -13.62 21.08 35.91
N THR A 127 -14.90 21.22 36.25
CA THR A 127 -15.69 20.15 36.87
C THR A 127 -16.93 19.88 36.02
N VAL A 128 -17.24 18.60 35.79
CA VAL A 128 -18.45 18.16 35.08
C VAL A 128 -18.88 16.78 35.58
N GLY A 129 -20.15 16.59 35.96
CA GLY A 129 -20.67 15.28 36.37
C GLY A 129 -19.83 14.56 37.45
N GLY A 130 -19.19 15.30 38.35
CA GLY A 130 -18.28 14.79 39.38
C GLY A 130 -16.82 14.56 38.95
N TYR A 131 -16.50 14.67 37.66
CA TYR A 131 -15.12 14.60 37.16
C TYR A 131 -14.42 15.95 37.28
N SER A 132 -13.13 15.92 37.61
CA SER A 132 -12.25 17.10 37.66
C SER A 132 -11.16 17.00 36.58
N SER A 133 -11.06 18.04 35.76
CA SER A 133 -10.02 18.29 34.74
C SER A 133 -9.81 17.25 33.63
N PHE A 134 -10.44 16.07 33.72
CA PHE A 134 -10.44 15.03 32.69
C PHE A 134 -11.71 14.19 32.78
N ALA A 135 -12.45 14.09 31.67
CA ALA A 135 -13.70 13.33 31.58
C ALA A 135 -13.88 12.71 30.19
N ARG A 136 -14.78 11.73 30.10
CA ARG A 136 -15.27 11.20 28.83
C ARG A 136 -16.75 11.59 28.65
N LEU A 137 -17.10 11.96 27.42
CA LEU A 137 -18.45 12.22 26.98
C LEU A 137 -18.87 11.14 25.99
N ASN A 138 -20.16 10.82 25.96
CA ASN A 138 -20.77 10.04 24.91
C ASN A 138 -20.76 10.81 23.59
N SER A 139 -21.00 10.10 22.49
CA SER A 139 -21.04 10.71 21.16
C SER A 139 -22.13 11.77 21.02
N ASP A 140 -23.19 11.74 21.83
CA ASP A 140 -24.22 12.79 21.85
C ASP A 140 -23.83 14.02 22.70
N GLY A 141 -22.70 13.98 23.40
CA GLY A 141 -22.24 15.06 24.29
C GLY A 141 -22.68 14.92 25.75
N SER A 142 -23.47 13.92 26.12
CA SER A 142 -23.76 13.61 27.53
C SER A 142 -22.51 13.09 28.25
N VAL A 143 -22.41 13.29 29.57
CA VAL A 143 -21.28 12.76 30.36
C VAL A 143 -21.35 11.23 30.43
N ASP A 144 -20.25 10.55 30.10
CA ASP A 144 -20.16 9.09 30.27
C ASP A 144 -19.87 8.77 31.75
N THR A 145 -20.89 8.34 32.48
CA THR A 145 -20.79 8.03 33.92
C THR A 145 -20.06 6.71 34.21
N THR A 146 -19.84 5.86 33.18
CA THR A 146 -19.13 4.58 33.31
C THR A 146 -17.60 4.74 33.29
N PHE A 147 -17.11 5.92 32.91
CA PHE A 147 -15.68 6.21 32.85
C PHE A 147 -15.08 6.48 34.24
N ASN A 148 -13.82 6.09 34.43
CA ASN A 148 -13.05 6.15 35.67
C ASN A 148 -13.89 5.72 36.89
N PRO A 149 -14.29 4.44 37.00
CA PRO A 149 -15.14 3.93 38.08
C PRO A 149 -14.38 3.83 39.42
N THR A 150 -13.96 4.97 39.94
CA THR A 150 -13.22 5.10 41.20
C THR A 150 -14.13 5.53 42.36
N ALA A 151 -13.80 5.06 43.57
CA ALA A 151 -14.37 5.55 44.82
C ALA A 151 -13.60 6.75 45.42
N SER A 152 -12.56 7.23 44.73
CA SER A 152 -11.75 8.39 45.15
C SER A 152 -12.59 9.68 45.19
N THR A 153 -12.33 10.53 46.20
CA THR A 153 -12.96 11.87 46.32
C THR A 153 -12.57 12.80 45.17
N LEU A 154 -11.36 12.63 44.64
CA LEU A 154 -10.94 13.21 43.37
C LEU A 154 -11.18 12.19 42.26
N LYS A 155 -12.13 12.47 41.35
CA LYS A 155 -12.35 11.68 40.14
C LYS A 155 -11.72 12.41 38.95
N GLY A 156 -10.52 12.02 38.54
CA GLY A 156 -9.73 12.72 37.52
C GLY A 156 -8.48 13.38 38.10
N ALA A 157 -8.12 14.57 37.61
CA ALA A 157 -6.87 15.25 37.96
C ALA A 157 -7.11 16.48 38.86
N ASN A 158 -6.17 16.79 39.76
CA ASN A 158 -6.29 17.92 40.69
C ASN A 158 -5.90 19.29 40.09
N ASN A 159 -5.43 19.32 38.85
CA ASN A 159 -5.02 20.54 38.15
C ASN A 159 -5.08 20.30 36.63
N TRP A 160 -4.65 21.28 35.86
CA TRP A 160 -4.84 21.32 34.41
C TRP A 160 -4.26 20.10 33.71
N VAL A 161 -5.09 19.46 32.89
CA VAL A 161 -4.65 18.46 31.91
C VAL A 161 -4.56 19.16 30.54
N LEU A 162 -3.37 19.13 29.94
CA LEU A 162 -3.03 19.93 28.76
C LEU A 162 -2.80 19.08 27.50
N ALA A 163 -2.54 17.78 27.67
CA ALA A 163 -2.28 16.84 26.58
C ALA A 163 -3.06 15.54 26.78
N ILE A 164 -3.59 15.01 25.69
CA ILE A 164 -4.17 13.68 25.58
C ILE A 164 -3.54 13.02 24.36
N ASN A 165 -3.20 11.74 24.46
CA ASN A 165 -2.90 10.89 23.32
C ASN A 165 -3.57 9.51 23.51
N VAL A 166 -4.25 9.02 22.48
CA VAL A 166 -4.92 7.71 22.51
C VAL A 166 -4.10 6.73 21.69
N GLN A 167 -3.71 5.62 22.32
CA GLN A 167 -2.93 4.56 21.68
C GLN A 167 -3.83 3.64 20.85
N THR A 168 -3.24 2.91 19.90
CA THR A 168 -3.97 2.01 19.00
C THR A 168 -4.68 0.85 19.71
N ASP A 169 -4.20 0.48 20.90
CA ASP A 169 -4.81 -0.51 21.79
C ASP A 169 -5.89 0.06 22.72
N GLY A 170 -6.22 1.35 22.58
CA GLY A 170 -7.24 2.03 23.37
C GLY A 170 -6.77 2.56 24.73
N ARG A 171 -5.49 2.39 25.11
CA ARG A 171 -4.94 3.06 26.29
C ARG A 171 -4.80 4.57 26.06
N ILE A 172 -4.81 5.34 27.13
CA ILE A 172 -4.88 6.80 27.08
C ILE A 172 -3.73 7.41 27.87
N LEU A 173 -2.87 8.19 27.23
CA LEU A 173 -1.87 9.02 27.89
C LEU A 173 -2.43 10.40 28.17
N ILE A 174 -2.27 10.90 29.39
CA ILE A 174 -2.60 12.29 29.74
C ILE A 174 -1.41 12.97 30.41
N GLY A 175 -1.21 14.26 30.11
CA GLY A 175 -0.14 15.07 30.67
C GLY A 175 -0.59 16.50 30.97
N GLY A 176 0.00 17.14 31.98
CA GLY A 176 -0.38 18.49 32.37
C GLY A 176 0.35 19.03 33.59
N GLN A 177 -0.28 19.99 34.28
CA GLN A 177 0.20 20.60 35.53
C GLN A 177 -0.23 19.83 36.78
N PHE A 178 -1.12 18.85 36.65
CA PHE A 178 -1.56 18.02 37.75
C PHE A 178 -0.38 17.36 38.46
N THR A 179 -0.58 17.14 39.75
CA THR A 179 0.33 16.39 40.62
C THR A 179 -0.39 15.19 41.22
N GLN A 180 -1.70 15.07 41.00
CA GLN A 180 -2.51 13.97 41.47
C GLN A 180 -3.55 13.58 40.41
N TYR A 181 -3.71 12.27 40.19
CA TYR A 181 -4.79 11.67 39.43
C TYR A 181 -5.45 10.57 40.27
N ASN A 182 -6.74 10.73 40.57
CA ASN A 182 -7.42 9.92 41.59
C ASN A 182 -6.60 9.89 42.91
N ALA A 183 -6.19 8.71 43.36
CA ALA A 183 -5.35 8.51 44.54
C ALA A 183 -3.83 8.57 44.24
N LEU A 184 -3.41 8.60 42.97
CA LEU A 184 -1.99 8.58 42.59
C LEU A 184 -1.40 9.98 42.65
N THR A 185 -0.30 10.15 43.39
CA THR A 185 0.39 11.44 43.61
C THR A 185 1.74 11.53 42.91
N GLY A 186 2.26 12.75 42.72
CA GLY A 186 3.59 13.03 42.17
C GLY A 186 3.71 12.82 40.66
N LYS A 187 2.59 12.74 39.93
CA LYS A 187 2.57 12.46 38.49
C LYS A 187 2.14 13.69 37.70
N ARG A 188 2.88 14.04 36.65
CA ARG A 188 2.51 15.03 35.61
C ARG A 188 2.19 14.41 34.25
N LEU A 189 2.41 13.09 34.14
CA LEU A 189 2.17 12.23 32.99
C LEU A 189 1.73 10.87 33.55
N ILE A 190 0.65 10.32 33.01
CA ILE A 190 0.14 9.00 33.38
C ILE A 190 -0.47 8.33 32.16
N ARG A 191 -0.39 7.00 32.10
CA ARG A 191 -1.19 6.19 31.19
C ARG A 191 -2.37 5.58 31.92
N LEU A 192 -3.51 5.57 31.24
CA LEU A 192 -4.78 5.04 31.71
C LEU A 192 -5.21 3.90 30.77
N LEU A 193 -6.01 2.99 31.31
CA LEU A 193 -6.77 2.03 30.52
C LEU A 193 -7.94 2.72 29.80
N ALA A 194 -8.57 2.01 28.87
CA ALA A 194 -9.70 2.54 28.09
C ALA A 194 -10.90 2.95 28.97
N ASP A 195 -11.03 2.39 30.17
CA ASP A 195 -12.06 2.77 31.15
C ASP A 195 -11.68 3.99 31.99
N GLY A 196 -10.50 4.58 31.83
CA GLY A 196 -10.03 5.75 32.56
C GLY A 196 -9.35 5.45 33.90
N THR A 197 -9.21 4.20 34.29
CA THR A 197 -8.40 3.81 35.45
C THR A 197 -6.90 3.86 35.13
N PRO A 198 -6.02 4.11 36.12
CA PRO A 198 -4.58 4.04 35.90
C PRO A 198 -4.10 2.69 35.35
N ASP A 199 -3.23 2.72 34.34
CA ASP A 199 -2.62 1.50 33.79
C ASP A 199 -1.44 1.04 34.68
N PRO A 200 -1.53 -0.13 35.32
CA PRO A 200 -0.48 -0.63 36.21
C PRO A 200 0.81 -1.02 35.47
N THR A 201 0.78 -1.18 34.14
CA THR A 201 1.96 -1.55 33.34
C THR A 201 2.85 -0.35 32.99
N PHE A 202 2.36 0.87 33.16
CA PHE A 202 3.12 2.10 32.92
C PHE A 202 3.91 2.50 34.18
N THR A 203 4.96 1.72 34.46
CA THR A 203 5.69 1.72 35.74
C THR A 203 6.90 2.64 35.79
N GLY A 204 7.17 3.42 34.72
CA GLY A 204 8.27 4.38 34.67
C GLY A 204 8.45 5.19 35.97
N THR A 205 9.65 5.14 36.53
CA THR A 205 9.96 5.68 37.86
C THR A 205 10.21 7.19 37.88
N GLY A 206 10.39 7.82 36.72
CA GLY A 206 10.67 9.25 36.59
C GLY A 206 9.47 10.10 36.20
N THR A 207 9.58 11.41 36.44
CA THR A 207 8.62 12.41 36.00
C THR A 207 9.35 13.65 35.48
N VAL A 208 8.66 14.43 34.66
CA VAL A 208 9.15 15.75 34.25
C VAL A 208 9.00 16.74 35.41
N ASN A 209 9.91 17.69 35.52
CA ASN A 209 9.91 18.65 36.63
C ASN A 209 8.88 19.79 36.47
N ASP A 210 8.23 19.91 35.32
CA ASP A 210 7.18 20.90 35.02
C ASP A 210 6.14 20.33 34.04
N ALA A 211 5.16 21.14 33.63
CA ALA A 211 3.99 20.72 32.87
C ALA A 211 4.31 20.04 31.54
N VAL A 212 3.62 18.94 31.27
CA VAL A 212 3.54 18.32 29.95
C VAL A 212 2.48 19.05 29.12
N ARG A 213 2.81 19.35 27.86
CA ARG A 213 1.98 20.17 26.96
C ARG A 213 1.65 19.49 25.64
N THR A 214 2.41 18.49 25.24
CA THR A 214 2.12 17.66 24.05
C THR A 214 2.68 16.25 24.23
N ILE A 215 1.99 15.27 23.64
CA ILE A 215 2.35 13.85 23.65
C ILE A 215 2.14 13.34 22.23
N CYS A 216 3.17 12.74 21.64
CA CYS A 216 3.15 12.20 20.30
C CYS A 216 3.71 10.77 20.32
N MET A 217 3.03 9.83 19.67
CA MET A 217 3.54 8.48 19.51
C MET A 217 4.60 8.46 18.41
N GLN A 218 5.69 7.74 18.67
CA GLN A 218 6.71 7.38 17.69
C GLN A 218 6.77 5.86 17.69
N ASP A 219 5.94 5.22 16.87
CA ASP A 219 5.79 3.77 16.85
C ASP A 219 5.41 3.24 18.25
N ASP A 220 6.25 2.42 18.89
CA ASP A 220 6.06 1.91 20.26
C ASP A 220 6.56 2.87 21.36
N LYS A 221 7.25 3.96 20.98
CA LYS A 221 7.82 4.97 21.89
C LYS A 221 6.93 6.20 22.03
N ILE A 222 7.18 6.98 23.08
CA ILE A 222 6.35 8.12 23.46
C ILE A 222 7.22 9.38 23.51
N LEU A 223 6.97 10.33 22.62
CA LEU A 223 7.57 11.67 22.66
C LEU A 223 6.74 12.58 23.56
N VAL A 224 7.39 13.24 24.50
CA VAL A 224 6.76 14.13 25.49
C VAL A 224 7.39 15.51 25.37
N GLY A 225 6.56 16.53 25.16
CA GLY A 225 6.98 17.94 25.06
C GLY A 225 6.29 18.82 26.09
N GLY A 226 6.97 19.85 26.59
CA GLY A 226 6.42 20.66 27.67
C GLY A 226 7.25 21.87 28.09
N PHE A 227 6.95 22.35 29.30
CA PHE A 227 7.61 23.48 29.97
C PHE A 227 8.83 23.05 30.80
N PHE A 228 9.03 21.75 30.96
CA PHE A 228 10.05 21.17 31.81
C PHE A 228 11.48 21.42 31.32
N THR A 229 12.42 21.44 32.26
CA THR A 229 13.87 21.60 32.01
C THR A 229 14.65 20.32 32.27
N GLY A 230 13.98 19.26 32.71
CA GLY A 230 14.57 17.93 32.87
C GLY A 230 13.54 16.86 33.18
N TYR A 231 14.04 15.63 33.20
CA TYR A 231 13.33 14.43 33.63
C TYR A 231 14.05 13.86 34.86
N THR A 232 13.34 13.24 35.79
CA THR A 232 13.95 12.68 37.02
C THR A 232 15.17 11.81 36.71
N GLY A 233 16.32 12.14 37.32
CA GLY A 233 17.60 11.44 37.08
C GLY A 233 18.40 11.94 35.87
N TYR A 234 17.83 12.79 35.02
CA TYR A 234 18.44 13.28 33.77
C TYR A 234 18.26 14.80 33.63
N ALA A 235 19.17 15.56 34.25
CA ALA A 235 19.21 17.02 34.16
C ALA A 235 19.57 17.50 32.75
N GLY A 236 19.11 18.70 32.37
CA GLY A 236 19.50 19.34 31.09
C GLY A 236 18.77 18.80 29.84
N LYS A 237 17.79 17.90 30.00
CA LYS A 237 16.90 17.46 28.92
C LYS A 237 15.72 18.43 28.79
N ASN A 238 15.96 19.53 28.09
CA ASN A 238 15.02 20.66 28.08
C ASN A 238 13.85 20.42 27.11
N LYS A 239 12.63 20.48 27.66
CA LYS A 239 11.32 20.60 26.99
C LYS A 239 10.89 19.46 26.08
N ILE A 240 11.76 18.51 25.75
CA ILE A 240 11.43 17.32 24.97
C ILE A 240 12.21 16.10 25.49
N VAL A 241 11.51 14.98 25.66
CA VAL A 241 12.09 13.66 25.98
C VAL A 241 11.34 12.56 25.21
N ARG A 242 11.96 11.38 25.10
CA ARG A 242 11.30 10.16 24.65
C ARG A 242 11.25 9.15 25.79
N LEU A 243 10.15 8.42 25.88
CA LEU A 243 9.93 7.34 26.81
C LEU A 243 9.71 6.03 26.06
N ASN A 244 10.07 4.92 26.71
CA ASN A 244 9.69 3.58 26.30
C ASN A 244 8.19 3.33 26.54
N SER A 245 7.69 2.21 26.01
CA SER A 245 6.30 1.81 26.14
C SER A 245 5.86 1.56 27.59
N ASP A 246 6.77 1.30 28.52
CA ASP A 246 6.52 1.17 29.96
C ASP A 246 6.59 2.51 30.73
N GLY A 247 6.93 3.60 30.04
CA GLY A 247 7.09 4.94 30.61
C GLY A 247 8.47 5.26 31.16
N SER A 248 9.44 4.33 31.10
CA SER A 248 10.83 4.59 31.44
C SER A 248 11.48 5.56 30.44
N TYR A 249 12.46 6.36 30.90
CA TYR A 249 13.20 7.28 30.04
C TYR A 249 14.05 6.52 29.01
N ASP A 250 13.96 6.93 27.75
CA ASP A 250 14.80 6.38 26.68
C ASP A 250 16.11 7.16 26.56
N THR A 251 17.20 6.56 27.03
CA THR A 251 18.55 7.16 27.01
C THR A 251 19.16 7.24 25.62
N THR A 252 18.60 6.55 24.62
CA THR A 252 19.10 6.60 23.24
C THR A 252 18.62 7.85 22.51
N PHE A 253 17.54 8.47 22.97
CA PHE A 253 16.97 9.65 22.34
C PHE A 253 17.73 10.93 22.71
N ASN A 254 18.23 11.64 21.69
CA ASN A 254 18.96 12.89 21.85
C ASN A 254 20.06 12.78 22.93
N ALA A 255 20.84 11.69 22.89
CA ALA A 255 21.73 11.28 23.97
C ALA A 255 22.72 12.38 24.38
N SER A 256 23.36 13.03 23.41
CA SER A 256 24.34 14.10 23.60
C SER A 256 23.76 15.52 23.56
N GLY A 257 22.47 15.68 23.28
CA GLY A 257 21.82 16.98 23.12
C GLY A 257 21.13 17.49 24.38
N ASN A 258 20.97 18.82 24.43
CA ASN A 258 20.30 19.56 25.52
C ASN A 258 18.81 19.85 25.24
N GLY A 259 18.29 19.43 24.08
CA GLY A 259 16.92 19.70 23.65
C GLY A 259 16.69 21.18 23.31
N ALA A 260 15.50 21.70 23.63
CA ALA A 260 15.08 23.05 23.26
C ALA A 260 15.36 24.09 24.37
N THR A 261 16.13 25.15 24.06
CA THR A 261 16.59 26.18 25.03
C THR A 261 16.26 27.61 24.56
N GLY A 262 16.40 28.61 25.45
CA GLY A 262 16.15 30.04 25.13
C GLY A 262 14.68 30.50 25.14
N GLY A 263 13.71 29.61 25.36
CA GLY A 263 12.29 29.98 25.49
C GLY A 263 11.54 29.16 26.52
N THR A 264 10.20 29.16 26.44
CA THR A 264 9.32 28.60 27.49
C THR A 264 8.96 27.13 27.32
N ALA A 265 8.63 26.67 26.12
CA ALA A 265 8.05 25.33 25.96
C ALA A 265 8.11 24.78 24.54
N VAL A 266 8.01 23.46 24.43
CA VAL A 266 7.55 22.76 23.22
C VAL A 266 6.03 22.65 23.30
N PHE A 267 5.33 23.16 22.30
CA PHE A 267 3.87 23.21 22.25
C PHE A 267 3.25 22.12 21.38
N ASP A 268 3.92 21.67 20.33
CA ASP A 268 3.45 20.57 19.49
C ASP A 268 4.61 19.72 18.96
N ILE A 269 4.32 18.44 18.74
CA ILE A 269 5.25 17.46 18.18
C ILE A 269 4.48 16.65 17.13
N LYS A 270 5.09 16.43 15.96
CA LYS A 270 4.60 15.52 14.93
C LYS A 270 5.68 14.54 14.52
N TYR A 271 5.32 13.27 14.41
CA TYR A 271 6.16 12.22 13.83
C TYR A 271 5.57 11.80 12.49
N VAL A 272 6.34 11.96 11.41
CA VAL A 272 5.93 11.62 10.04
C VAL A 272 7.17 11.23 9.24
N ASP A 273 7.08 10.16 8.44
CA ASP A 273 8.14 9.67 7.56
C ASP A 273 9.52 9.53 8.24
N GLY A 274 9.53 9.01 9.48
CA GLY A 274 10.78 8.81 10.25
C GLY A 274 11.41 10.11 10.79
N LYS A 275 10.74 11.25 10.65
CA LYS A 275 11.20 12.57 11.12
C LYS A 275 10.28 13.11 12.20
N ILE A 276 10.85 13.88 13.12
CA ILE A 276 10.14 14.50 14.24
C ILE A 276 10.16 16.02 14.05
N PHE A 277 9.00 16.64 13.91
CA PHE A 277 8.84 18.08 13.88
C PHE A 277 8.46 18.60 15.26
N VAL A 278 9.15 19.66 15.70
CA VAL A 278 9.00 20.25 17.03
C VAL A 278 8.63 21.72 16.85
N GLY A 279 7.48 22.12 17.38
CA GLY A 279 6.98 23.50 17.37
C GLY A 279 6.83 24.04 18.79
N GLY A 280 7.22 25.29 19.04
CA GLY A 280 7.13 25.85 20.38
C GLY A 280 7.53 27.32 20.51
N LYS A 281 8.01 27.67 21.70
CA LYS A 281 8.73 28.91 22.01
C LYS A 281 10.09 28.54 22.60
N PHE A 282 11.11 28.55 21.75
CA PHE A 282 12.51 28.29 22.07
C PHE A 282 13.39 29.02 21.04
N ASP A 283 14.64 29.31 21.36
CA ASP A 283 15.60 29.94 20.44
C ASP A 283 16.52 28.93 19.78
N ASN A 284 16.90 27.88 20.52
CA ASN A 284 17.90 26.93 20.06
C ASN A 284 17.40 25.49 20.27
N PHE A 285 17.89 24.59 19.42
CA PHE A 285 17.81 23.15 19.62
C PHE A 285 19.22 22.57 19.63
N ASN A 286 19.62 21.90 20.71
CA ASN A 286 20.98 21.38 20.90
C ASN A 286 22.08 22.43 20.66
N GLY A 287 21.84 23.69 21.03
CA GLY A 287 22.78 24.80 20.86
C GLY A 287 22.79 25.44 19.47
N VAL A 288 22.11 24.86 18.49
CA VAL A 288 21.94 25.46 17.15
C VAL A 288 20.70 26.35 17.14
N ASN A 289 20.81 27.55 16.58
CA ASN A 289 19.66 28.45 16.45
C ASN A 289 18.59 27.81 15.53
N LYS A 290 17.43 27.52 16.11
CA LYS A 290 16.28 26.88 15.47
C LYS A 290 15.02 27.46 16.10
N ARG A 291 14.90 28.78 16.06
CA ARG A 291 13.88 29.49 16.82
C ARG A 291 12.47 28.97 16.50
N ALA A 292 11.81 28.48 17.54
CA ALA A 292 10.44 27.95 17.59
C ALA A 292 10.09 26.75 16.69
N ILE A 293 10.94 26.37 15.74
CA ILE A 293 10.75 25.18 14.90
C ILE A 293 12.06 24.42 14.66
N ALA A 294 12.01 23.09 14.84
CA ALA A 294 13.09 22.19 14.50
C ALA A 294 12.55 20.89 13.89
N ARG A 295 13.36 20.24 13.04
CA ARG A 295 13.15 18.87 12.59
C ARG A 295 14.27 18.01 13.15
N LEU A 296 13.94 16.82 13.63
CA LEU A 296 14.86 15.85 14.21
C LEU A 296 14.81 14.55 13.42
N ASN A 297 15.90 13.80 13.45
CA ASN A 297 15.93 12.41 13.03
C ASN A 297 15.19 11.53 14.03
N ALA A 298 14.95 10.27 13.67
CA ALA A 298 14.25 9.31 14.52
C ALA A 298 14.91 9.12 15.90
N ASP A 299 16.23 9.31 16.02
CA ASP A 299 16.98 9.22 17.28
C ASP A 299 16.96 10.52 18.10
N GLY A 300 16.29 11.57 17.64
CA GLY A 300 16.22 12.87 18.31
C GLY A 300 17.41 13.80 18.04
N SER A 301 18.39 13.38 17.24
CA SER A 301 19.45 14.28 16.74
C SER A 301 18.84 15.34 15.81
N LEU A 302 19.42 16.55 15.82
CA LEU A 302 18.94 17.65 14.98
C LEU A 302 19.17 17.31 13.49
N ASP A 303 18.12 17.45 12.68
CA ASP A 303 18.24 17.30 11.23
C ASP A 303 18.74 18.61 10.60
N THR A 304 20.00 18.60 10.17
CA THR A 304 20.67 19.77 9.59
C THR A 304 20.19 20.10 8.18
N ALA A 305 19.51 19.19 7.49
CA ALA A 305 18.93 19.45 6.17
C ALA A 305 17.63 20.28 6.24
N PHE A 306 17.11 20.54 7.45
CA PHE A 306 15.94 21.38 7.66
C PHE A 306 16.33 22.87 7.77
N ASN A 307 16.18 23.57 6.65
CA ASN A 307 16.62 24.93 6.38
C ASN A 307 15.52 25.96 6.67
N VAL A 308 15.38 26.35 7.94
CA VAL A 308 14.48 27.45 8.38
C VAL A 308 15.19 28.81 8.48
N GLY A 309 16.37 28.89 7.85
CA GLY A 309 17.39 29.94 8.03
C GLY A 309 17.74 30.25 9.49
N ASN A 310 18.43 31.38 9.72
CA ASN A 310 19.06 31.68 11.02
C ASN A 310 18.09 32.15 12.11
N ILE A 311 16.82 32.42 11.79
CA ILE A 311 15.88 33.11 12.69
C ILE A 311 14.53 32.36 12.85
N GLY A 312 14.24 31.31 12.06
CA GLY A 312 13.00 30.52 12.21
C GLY A 312 11.75 31.39 12.09
N VAL A 313 11.06 31.68 13.20
CA VAL A 313 9.98 32.70 13.26
C VAL A 313 10.32 33.86 14.19
N THR A 314 9.88 35.07 13.83
CA THR A 314 10.00 36.30 14.65
C THR A 314 8.70 37.09 14.69
N ASN A 315 8.65 38.09 15.57
CA ASN A 315 7.58 39.07 15.62
C ASN A 315 8.21 40.47 15.53
N ALA A 316 7.74 41.30 14.60
CA ALA A 316 8.24 42.66 14.40
C ALA A 316 7.80 43.63 15.52
N GLU A 317 6.75 43.28 16.27
CA GLU A 317 6.23 44.07 17.38
C GLU A 317 7.08 43.84 18.64
N SER A 318 8.18 44.59 18.74
CA SER A 318 9.11 44.59 19.86
C SER A 318 8.56 45.38 21.05
N ASN A 319 7.80 44.71 21.93
CA ASN A 319 7.69 45.15 23.33
C ASN A 319 7.78 43.92 24.23
N ALA A 320 8.96 43.73 24.81
CA ALA A 320 9.27 42.67 25.76
C ALA A 320 8.59 42.96 27.10
N GLY A 321 7.71 42.05 27.57
CA GLY A 321 7.16 42.15 28.93
C GLY A 321 5.95 41.30 29.28
N SER A 322 5.08 40.91 28.34
CA SER A 322 3.73 40.42 28.68
C SER A 322 3.19 39.28 27.79
N GLY A 323 4.04 38.40 27.27
CA GLY A 323 3.61 37.33 26.35
C GLY A 323 3.65 37.70 24.87
N ALA A 324 4.18 38.87 24.53
CA ALA A 324 4.69 39.17 23.19
C ALA A 324 5.82 38.20 22.81
N GLY A 325 5.73 37.53 21.64
CA GLY A 325 6.79 36.65 21.16
C GLY A 325 6.38 35.73 20.01
N TYR A 326 7.39 35.19 19.33
CA TYR A 326 7.31 34.19 18.26
C TYR A 326 6.96 32.81 18.85
N ASN A 327 5.74 32.33 18.59
CA ASN A 327 5.29 31.02 19.08
C ASN A 327 4.74 30.21 17.92
N ILE A 328 5.06 28.92 17.87
CA ILE A 328 4.31 27.94 17.06
C ILE A 328 3.53 27.06 18.03
N PHE A 329 2.21 27.21 18.05
CA PHE A 329 1.31 26.44 18.92
C PHE A 329 0.83 25.14 18.28
N SER A 330 0.79 25.09 16.94
CA SER A 330 0.23 23.97 16.18
C SER A 330 1.08 23.69 14.96
N LEU A 331 1.34 22.39 14.73
CA LEU A 331 1.88 21.86 13.49
C LEU A 331 0.80 21.01 12.81
N CYS A 332 0.55 21.24 11.54
CA CYS A 332 -0.36 20.41 10.75
C CYS A 332 0.37 19.94 9.49
N VAL A 333 0.67 18.64 9.43
CA VAL A 333 1.27 18.01 8.24
C VAL A 333 0.15 17.70 7.26
N GLN A 334 0.36 18.06 6.00
CA GLN A 334 -0.58 17.85 4.91
C GLN A 334 -0.27 16.53 4.17
N PRO A 335 -1.28 15.97 3.47
CA PRO A 335 -1.17 14.83 2.55
C PRO A 335 0.03 14.80 1.60
N ASP A 336 0.46 15.96 1.12
CA ASP A 336 1.55 16.15 0.16
C ASP A 336 2.92 16.35 0.84
N GLY A 337 2.98 16.18 2.17
CA GLY A 337 4.19 16.37 2.96
C GLY A 337 4.48 17.82 3.33
N LYS A 338 3.72 18.81 2.83
CA LYS A 338 3.85 20.20 3.26
C LYS A 338 3.36 20.37 4.70
N ILE A 339 3.84 21.40 5.37
CA ILE A 339 3.60 21.61 6.79
C ILE A 339 3.05 23.01 7.00
N LEU A 340 1.90 23.09 7.65
CA LEU A 340 1.37 24.35 8.16
C LEU A 340 1.85 24.56 9.59
N ILE A 341 2.37 25.76 9.83
CA ILE A 341 2.77 26.24 11.14
C ILE A 341 1.80 27.34 11.57
N GLY A 342 1.24 27.19 12.77
CA GLY A 342 0.22 28.10 13.31
C GLY A 342 0.61 28.59 14.69
N GLY A 343 0.47 29.90 14.93
CA GLY A 343 0.85 30.49 16.20
C GLY A 343 0.71 32.01 16.29
N ASN A 344 1.67 32.64 16.99
CA ASN A 344 1.79 34.09 17.12
C ASN A 344 3.16 34.52 16.61
N PHE A 345 3.25 34.91 15.34
CA PHE A 345 4.45 35.38 14.66
C PHE A 345 4.06 36.18 13.42
N THR A 346 4.95 37.06 12.98
CA THR A 346 4.74 37.94 11.80
C THR A 346 5.86 37.82 10.78
N GLN A 347 6.86 36.98 11.07
CA GLN A 347 8.00 36.74 10.18
C GLN A 347 8.35 35.25 10.17
N TYR A 348 8.79 34.77 9.01
CA TYR A 348 9.37 33.44 8.81
C TYR A 348 10.66 33.57 8.00
N ASN A 349 11.76 33.06 8.52
CA ASN A 349 13.09 33.17 7.93
C ASN A 349 13.49 34.62 7.59
N GLY A 350 13.19 35.57 8.48
CA GLY A 350 13.47 37.00 8.29
C GLY A 350 12.50 37.74 7.37
N GLU A 351 11.69 37.04 6.59
CA GLU A 351 10.68 37.62 5.71
C GLU A 351 9.38 37.91 6.46
N ASN A 352 8.76 39.05 6.19
CA ASN A 352 7.43 39.37 6.73
C ASN A 352 6.39 38.43 6.14
N ILE A 353 5.52 37.92 6.99
CA ILE A 353 4.37 37.11 6.60
C ILE A 353 3.09 37.64 7.23
N PRO A 354 1.93 37.33 6.64
CA PRO A 354 0.66 37.59 7.30
C PRO A 354 0.55 36.84 8.64
N LYS A 355 -0.09 37.46 9.62
CA LYS A 355 0.05 37.06 11.03
C LYS A 355 -0.44 35.64 11.32
N GLY A 356 0.42 34.89 12.02
CA GLY A 356 0.06 33.68 12.75
C GLY A 356 -0.03 32.38 11.96
N ILE A 357 0.23 32.38 10.65
CA ILE A 357 0.20 31.15 9.84
C ILE A 357 1.18 31.21 8.66
N ALA A 358 1.88 30.11 8.39
CA ALA A 358 2.64 29.90 7.16
C ALA A 358 2.62 28.43 6.75
N ARG A 359 2.81 28.16 5.45
CA ARG A 359 3.08 26.82 4.92
C ARG A 359 4.54 26.72 4.52
N ILE A 360 5.14 25.57 4.79
CA ILE A 360 6.54 25.28 4.53
C ILE A 360 6.67 23.90 3.87
N TYR A 361 7.71 23.72 3.07
CA TYR A 361 8.08 22.42 2.52
C TYR A 361 8.76 21.56 3.59
N GLN A 362 8.94 20.27 3.28
CA GLN A 362 9.62 19.36 4.19
C GLN A 362 11.02 19.84 4.53
N ASP A 363 11.75 20.44 3.60
CA ASP A 363 13.09 21.00 3.81
C ASP A 363 13.13 22.28 4.65
N GLY A 364 11.98 22.81 5.08
CA GLY A 364 11.87 24.01 5.91
C GLY A 364 11.81 25.32 5.12
N THR A 365 11.94 25.29 3.80
CA THR A 365 11.74 26.48 2.98
C THR A 365 10.26 26.89 2.96
N ARG A 366 9.99 28.18 2.83
CA ARG A 366 8.61 28.70 2.83
C ARG A 366 7.94 28.40 1.50
N ASP A 367 6.68 27.96 1.56
CA ASP A 367 5.83 27.85 0.39
C ASP A 367 5.18 29.22 0.08
N LEU A 368 5.60 29.82 -1.03
CA LEU A 368 5.13 31.13 -1.46
C LEU A 368 3.79 31.09 -2.21
N SER A 369 3.33 29.92 -2.66
CA SER A 369 1.99 29.78 -3.24
C SER A 369 0.88 29.83 -2.19
N PHE A 370 1.25 29.72 -0.89
CA PHE A 370 0.33 29.89 0.22
C PHE A 370 0.11 31.37 0.55
N VAL A 371 -0.90 31.96 -0.08
CA VAL A 371 -1.22 33.39 0.01
C VAL A 371 -2.41 33.63 0.94
N THR A 372 -2.15 34.22 2.10
CA THR A 372 -3.14 34.44 3.17
C THR A 372 -3.65 35.88 3.27
N GLY A 373 -3.23 36.77 2.36
CA GLY A 373 -3.61 38.20 2.38
C GLY A 373 -3.12 38.90 3.65
N THR A 374 -4.00 39.52 4.43
CA THR A 374 -3.62 40.10 5.75
C THR A 374 -3.55 39.06 6.87
N GLY A 375 -3.92 37.80 6.60
CA GLY A 375 -3.87 36.70 7.57
C GLY A 375 -4.88 36.87 8.70
N PHE A 376 -4.56 36.33 9.88
CA PHE A 376 -5.44 36.45 11.04
C PHE A 376 -5.25 37.80 11.74
N THR A 377 -6.34 38.51 12.00
CA THR A 377 -6.33 39.81 12.69
C THR A 377 -7.40 39.91 13.76
N GLY A 378 -7.19 40.88 14.66
CA GLY A 378 -7.98 41.10 15.87
C GLY A 378 -7.87 39.94 16.87
N GLY A 379 -8.27 40.18 18.10
CA GLY A 379 -8.16 39.21 19.20
C GLY A 379 -8.77 39.78 20.48
N THR A 380 -8.90 38.95 21.49
CA THR A 380 -9.43 39.38 22.80
C THR A 380 -8.35 40.07 23.66
N LEU A 381 -8.72 40.66 24.80
CA LEU A 381 -7.74 41.30 25.70
C LEU A 381 -6.76 40.29 26.33
N VAL A 382 -7.05 38.98 26.25
CA VAL A 382 -6.19 37.92 26.81
C VAL A 382 -4.76 37.97 26.24
N TYR A 383 -4.62 38.41 24.99
CA TYR A 383 -3.33 38.65 24.35
C TYR A 383 -3.21 40.10 23.86
N GLU A 384 -3.71 41.07 24.64
CA GLU A 384 -3.63 42.51 24.32
C GLU A 384 -4.28 42.88 22.97
N GLY A 385 -5.32 42.15 22.55
CA GLY A 385 -5.98 42.35 21.26
C GLY A 385 -5.26 41.72 20.05
N LYS A 386 -4.22 40.91 20.27
CA LYS A 386 -3.45 40.24 19.21
C LYS A 386 -4.11 38.94 18.76
N SER A 387 -4.08 38.68 17.45
CA SER A 387 -4.52 37.40 16.86
C SER A 387 -3.51 36.27 17.13
N VAL A 388 -4.03 35.09 17.48
CA VAL A 388 -3.26 33.88 17.77
C VAL A 388 -3.94 32.65 17.18
N VAL A 389 -3.23 31.92 16.33
CA VAL A 389 -3.64 30.57 15.91
C VAL A 389 -3.23 29.57 16.99
N ARG A 390 -4.18 28.79 17.51
CA ARG A 390 -3.95 27.84 18.62
C ARG A 390 -3.94 26.39 18.16
N ASP A 391 -4.75 26.05 17.18
CA ASP A 391 -4.86 24.70 16.63
C ASP A 391 -5.23 24.75 15.15
N MET A 392 -4.75 23.75 14.41
CA MET A 392 -5.09 23.53 13.02
C MET A 392 -5.37 22.03 12.84
N VAL A 393 -6.48 21.71 12.18
CA VAL A 393 -6.86 20.32 11.93
C VAL A 393 -7.32 20.15 10.48
N LEU A 394 -6.87 19.06 9.86
CA LEU A 394 -7.16 18.71 8.47
C LEU A 394 -8.53 18.03 8.35
N GLN A 395 -9.40 18.61 7.52
CA GLN A 395 -10.64 17.97 7.10
C GLN A 395 -10.43 16.98 5.97
N ILE A 396 -11.40 16.07 5.83
CA ILE A 396 -11.38 15.04 4.78
C ILE A 396 -11.46 15.64 3.37
N ASP A 397 -11.82 16.90 3.20
CA ASP A 397 -11.78 17.55 1.88
C ASP A 397 -10.42 18.20 1.56
N GLY A 398 -9.43 18.02 2.45
CA GLY A 398 -8.09 18.57 2.31
C GLY A 398 -7.94 20.01 2.77
N LYS A 399 -9.00 20.64 3.28
CA LYS A 399 -8.95 22.01 3.85
C LYS A 399 -8.60 21.97 5.33
N ILE A 400 -8.15 23.10 5.87
CA ILE A 400 -7.74 23.21 7.26
C ILE A 400 -8.74 24.04 8.05
N VAL A 401 -9.28 23.46 9.12
CA VAL A 401 -10.00 24.21 10.15
C VAL A 401 -8.98 24.76 11.13
N VAL A 402 -9.01 26.07 11.31
CA VAL A 402 -8.14 26.81 12.23
C VAL A 402 -8.96 27.27 13.43
N GLY A 403 -8.47 26.98 14.62
CA GLY A 403 -9.02 27.46 15.90
C GLY A 403 -8.03 28.39 16.61
N GLY A 404 -8.54 29.43 17.27
CA GLY A 404 -7.66 30.37 17.96
C GLY A 404 -8.37 31.52 18.66
N ASP A 405 -7.58 32.55 18.98
CA ASP A 405 -8.05 33.86 19.41
C ASP A 405 -7.86 34.83 18.23
N PHE A 406 -8.91 35.01 17.44
CA PHE A 406 -8.93 35.97 16.34
C PHE A 406 -10.36 36.39 16.04
N THR A 407 -10.53 37.55 15.41
CA THR A 407 -11.85 38.07 15.01
C THR A 407 -12.03 38.15 13.50
N GLN A 408 -10.93 38.12 12.75
CA GLN A 408 -10.92 38.27 11.30
C GLN A 408 -9.86 37.38 10.65
N TYR A 409 -10.11 37.05 9.38
CA TYR A 409 -9.14 36.47 8.48
C TYR A 409 -9.21 37.19 7.13
N ASN A 410 -8.08 37.74 6.69
CA ASN A 410 -7.97 38.53 5.47
C ASN A 410 -9.03 39.65 5.38
N GLY A 411 -9.28 40.34 6.50
CA GLY A 411 -10.31 41.39 6.62
C GLY A 411 -11.76 40.90 6.70
N ILE A 412 -12.01 39.60 6.56
CA ILE A 412 -13.35 39.00 6.66
C ILE A 412 -13.59 38.55 8.10
N ASN A 413 -14.75 38.87 8.66
CA ASN A 413 -15.11 38.49 10.02
C ASN A 413 -15.17 36.96 10.17
N ARG A 414 -14.29 36.45 11.02
CA ARG A 414 -14.14 35.05 11.41
C ARG A 414 -13.69 35.05 12.86
N ARG A 415 -14.61 34.83 13.79
CA ARG A 415 -14.24 34.77 15.21
C ARG A 415 -13.96 33.34 15.60
N MET A 416 -12.87 33.13 16.33
CA MET A 416 -12.42 31.88 16.99
C MET A 416 -12.22 30.64 16.11
N SER A 417 -12.86 30.55 14.95
CA SER A 417 -12.77 29.46 13.99
C SER A 417 -12.85 29.99 12.56
N ALA A 418 -12.01 29.44 11.68
CA ALA A 418 -12.01 29.68 10.25
C ALA A 418 -11.67 28.38 9.51
N ARG A 419 -11.97 28.30 8.22
CA ARG A 419 -11.47 27.23 7.34
C ARG A 419 -10.69 27.85 6.18
N ILE A 420 -9.51 27.31 5.91
CA ILE A 420 -8.58 27.81 4.88
C ILE A 420 -8.40 26.73 3.81
N ILE A 421 -8.33 27.16 2.55
CA ILE A 421 -7.98 26.33 1.40
C ILE A 421 -6.47 26.09 1.40
N THR A 422 -6.00 24.85 1.27
CA THR A 422 -4.57 24.53 1.44
C THR A 422 -4.01 23.68 0.31
N ARG A 423 -4.70 23.61 -0.83
CA ARG A 423 -4.31 22.77 -1.96
C ARG A 423 -3.78 23.56 -3.13
N ASP A 424 -2.74 23.01 -3.74
CA ASP A 424 -1.82 23.69 -4.64
C ASP A 424 -2.04 23.31 -6.08
N CYS A 425 -3.25 23.58 -6.55
CA CYS A 425 -3.41 23.67 -7.97
C CYS A 425 -3.05 25.12 -8.35
N ASP A 426 -1.82 25.31 -8.81
CA ASP A 426 -1.25 26.60 -9.25
C ASP A 426 -2.13 27.28 -10.30
N SER A 427 -2.86 26.47 -11.08
CA SER A 427 -3.86 26.94 -12.04
C SER A 427 -5.05 25.98 -12.16
N SER A 428 -6.11 26.41 -12.85
CA SER A 428 -7.26 25.56 -13.17
C SER A 428 -7.55 25.59 -14.66
N VAL A 429 -7.86 24.43 -15.23
CA VAL A 429 -8.30 24.30 -16.62
C VAL A 429 -9.73 23.79 -16.60
N GLN A 430 -10.61 24.47 -17.34
CA GLN A 430 -12.04 24.19 -17.34
C GLN A 430 -12.48 23.61 -18.68
N TYR A 431 -13.26 22.53 -18.63
CA TYR A 431 -14.02 22.01 -19.75
C TYR A 431 -15.48 22.45 -19.69
N GLN A 432 -16.02 22.94 -20.81
CA GLN A 432 -17.43 23.27 -20.97
C GLN A 432 -17.94 22.82 -22.35
N ASP A 433 -19.08 22.13 -22.36
CA ASP A 433 -19.74 21.68 -23.59
C ASP A 433 -19.98 22.80 -24.60
N GLY A 434 -19.82 22.51 -25.88
CA GLY A 434 -19.98 23.49 -26.97
C GLY A 434 -18.85 24.53 -27.08
N THR A 435 -17.99 24.68 -26.08
CA THR A 435 -16.83 25.60 -26.11
C THR A 435 -15.47 24.90 -25.96
N GLY A 436 -15.46 23.64 -25.52
CA GLY A 436 -14.24 22.86 -25.31
C GLY A 436 -13.50 23.21 -24.02
N TRP A 437 -12.22 22.84 -23.95
CA TRP A 437 -11.33 23.27 -22.87
C TRP A 437 -10.99 24.76 -23.03
N ALA A 438 -11.03 25.52 -21.95
CA ALA A 438 -10.61 26.92 -21.94
C ALA A 438 -9.15 27.02 -22.47
N ASN A 439 -8.91 27.91 -23.43
CA ASN A 439 -7.64 28.08 -24.16
C ASN A 439 -7.15 26.85 -24.95
N GLY A 440 -7.96 25.80 -25.10
CA GLY A 440 -7.61 24.59 -25.86
C GLY A 440 -6.60 23.67 -25.18
N GLU A 441 -6.20 23.95 -23.94
CA GLU A 441 -5.20 23.16 -23.22
C GLU A 441 -5.87 22.00 -22.47
N LEU A 442 -5.33 20.79 -22.63
CA LEU A 442 -5.69 19.63 -21.82
C LEU A 442 -4.84 19.64 -20.53
N PRO A 443 -5.41 19.27 -19.36
CA PRO A 443 -4.60 19.06 -18.16
C PRO A 443 -3.56 17.96 -18.40
N THR A 444 -2.28 18.32 -18.36
CA THR A 444 -1.17 17.39 -18.68
C THR A 444 -0.12 17.31 -17.58
N ASN A 445 -0.29 18.04 -16.49
CA ASN A 445 0.64 18.06 -15.37
C ASN A 445 -0.08 18.13 -14.01
N ASN A 446 0.69 17.93 -12.96
CA ASN A 446 0.21 17.80 -11.59
C ASN A 446 0.03 19.14 -10.84
N THR A 447 0.03 20.29 -11.53
CA THR A 447 -0.19 21.61 -10.92
C THR A 447 -1.55 22.21 -11.31
N GLN A 448 -2.30 21.56 -12.21
CA GLN A 448 -3.58 22.05 -12.72
C GLN A 448 -4.78 21.36 -12.06
N LEU A 449 -5.74 22.13 -11.56
CA LEU A 449 -7.09 21.62 -11.25
C LEU A 449 -7.83 21.37 -12.57
N ALA A 450 -8.25 20.14 -12.81
CA ALA A 450 -9.16 19.82 -13.90
C ALA A 450 -10.61 20.04 -13.44
N LEU A 451 -11.31 20.99 -14.06
CA LEU A 451 -12.72 21.28 -13.77
C LEU A 451 -13.61 20.89 -14.94
N ILE A 452 -14.43 19.85 -14.78
CA ILE A 452 -15.51 19.52 -15.72
C ILE A 452 -16.75 20.31 -15.30
N TYR A 453 -16.95 21.46 -15.94
CA TYR A 453 -17.97 22.44 -15.53
C TYR A 453 -19.38 22.06 -15.97
N SER A 454 -19.54 21.62 -17.22
CA SER A 454 -20.82 21.16 -17.77
C SER A 454 -20.63 20.29 -19.02
N GLY A 455 -21.64 19.47 -19.34
CA GLY A 455 -21.62 18.55 -20.48
C GLY A 455 -20.77 17.30 -20.26
N THR A 456 -20.43 16.62 -21.36
CA THR A 456 -19.70 15.35 -21.33
C THR A 456 -18.30 15.53 -21.88
N TYR A 457 -17.29 15.39 -21.02
CA TYR A 457 -15.92 15.23 -21.46
C TYR A 457 -15.53 13.74 -21.47
N THR A 458 -15.07 13.25 -22.61
CA THR A 458 -14.53 11.89 -22.75
C THR A 458 -13.03 11.97 -22.98
N ILE A 459 -12.23 11.38 -22.08
CA ILE A 459 -10.81 11.16 -22.31
C ILE A 459 -10.67 10.07 -23.37
N PRO A 460 -10.12 10.36 -24.56
CA PRO A 460 -10.09 9.41 -25.67
C PRO A 460 -9.20 8.19 -25.38
N SER A 461 -9.49 7.06 -26.03
CA SER A 461 -8.62 5.88 -25.99
C SER A 461 -7.18 6.24 -26.35
N GLY A 462 -6.20 5.69 -25.62
CA GLY A 462 -4.79 5.99 -25.83
C GLY A 462 -4.34 7.37 -25.32
N THR A 463 -5.20 8.06 -24.56
CA THR A 463 -4.85 9.34 -23.92
C THR A 463 -4.64 9.16 -22.41
N HIS A 464 -3.63 9.87 -21.89
CA HIS A 464 -3.36 9.99 -20.47
C HIS A 464 -3.55 11.44 -20.01
N LEU A 465 -4.54 11.69 -19.13
CA LEU A 465 -4.76 12.98 -18.49
C LEU A 465 -4.06 13.01 -17.13
N VAL A 466 -3.40 14.11 -16.79
CA VAL A 466 -2.77 14.30 -15.48
C VAL A 466 -3.24 15.63 -14.90
N CYS A 467 -3.66 15.62 -13.64
CA CYS A 467 -4.05 16.83 -12.92
C CYS A 467 -3.64 16.80 -11.44
N CYS A 468 -3.51 17.99 -10.86
CA CYS A 468 -3.40 18.22 -9.42
C CYS A 468 -4.65 17.66 -8.73
N ASP A 469 -5.80 18.23 -9.06
CA ASP A 469 -7.11 17.89 -8.51
C ASP A 469 -8.11 17.66 -9.64
N LEU A 470 -9.22 17.01 -9.31
CA LEU A 470 -10.35 16.87 -10.22
C LEU A 470 -11.63 17.36 -9.55
N GLN A 471 -12.36 18.24 -10.23
CA GLN A 471 -13.71 18.63 -9.87
C GLN A 471 -14.67 18.35 -11.02
N ILE A 472 -15.77 17.66 -10.72
CA ILE A 472 -16.86 17.40 -11.66
C ILE A 472 -18.12 18.03 -11.07
N ASN A 473 -18.67 19.03 -11.76
CA ASN A 473 -19.85 19.74 -11.28
C ASN A 473 -21.14 18.93 -11.48
N SER A 474 -22.18 19.32 -10.75
CA SER A 474 -23.52 18.74 -10.93
C SER A 474 -24.02 18.91 -12.36
N GLY A 475 -24.59 17.84 -12.92
CA GLY A 475 -25.03 17.78 -14.31
C GLY A 475 -23.92 17.57 -15.35
N ALA A 476 -22.64 17.59 -14.95
CA ALA A 476 -21.52 17.27 -15.84
C ALA A 476 -21.18 15.76 -15.83
N MET A 477 -20.50 15.29 -16.88
CA MET A 477 -20.03 13.92 -17.01
C MET A 477 -18.57 13.86 -17.46
N LEU A 478 -17.77 13.06 -16.76
CA LEU A 478 -16.43 12.65 -17.18
C LEU A 478 -16.44 11.16 -17.52
N VAL A 479 -15.96 10.82 -18.72
CA VAL A 479 -15.78 9.43 -19.16
C VAL A 479 -14.30 9.16 -19.44
N VAL A 480 -13.72 8.18 -18.76
CA VAL A 480 -12.41 7.62 -19.12
C VAL A 480 -12.68 6.46 -20.07
N ALA A 481 -12.39 6.64 -21.36
CA ALA A 481 -12.62 5.60 -22.36
C ALA A 481 -11.74 4.36 -22.11
N SER A 482 -12.04 3.26 -22.81
CA SER A 482 -11.19 2.07 -22.80
C SER A 482 -9.76 2.43 -23.22
N ASN A 483 -8.76 1.85 -22.56
CA ASN A 483 -7.33 2.13 -22.76
C ASN A 483 -6.90 3.60 -22.52
N ALA A 484 -7.78 4.44 -21.97
CA ALA A 484 -7.46 5.78 -21.50
C ALA A 484 -7.18 5.77 -19.99
N SER A 485 -6.53 6.80 -19.49
CA SER A 485 -6.30 6.95 -18.06
C SER A 485 -6.32 8.39 -17.60
N ILE A 486 -6.68 8.60 -16.34
CA ILE A 486 -6.54 9.86 -15.63
C ILE A 486 -5.73 9.61 -14.35
N THR A 487 -4.64 10.36 -14.17
CA THR A 487 -3.93 10.47 -12.89
C THR A 487 -4.36 11.75 -12.20
N VAL A 488 -4.95 11.61 -11.01
CA VAL A 488 -5.24 12.74 -10.12
C VAL A 488 -4.28 12.65 -8.94
N ASN A 489 -3.32 13.57 -8.85
CA ASN A 489 -2.34 13.54 -7.75
C ASN A 489 -2.99 13.84 -6.39
N GLY A 490 -4.10 14.55 -6.42
CA GLY A 490 -4.85 15.02 -5.28
C GLY A 490 -6.26 14.43 -5.18
N ASN A 491 -7.16 15.23 -4.62
CA ASN A 491 -8.52 14.88 -4.25
C ASN A 491 -9.43 15.06 -5.44
N ILE A 492 -10.50 14.29 -5.41
CA ILE A 492 -11.56 14.32 -6.39
C ILE A 492 -12.82 14.83 -5.69
N VAL A 493 -13.40 15.90 -6.22
CA VAL A 493 -14.73 16.38 -5.84
C VAL A 493 -15.69 16.03 -6.97
N ASN A 494 -16.55 15.04 -6.74
CA ASN A 494 -17.49 14.58 -7.75
C ASN A 494 -18.93 14.90 -7.33
N SER A 495 -19.54 15.87 -8.02
CA SER A 495 -20.97 16.19 -7.92
C SER A 495 -21.75 15.78 -9.17
N GLY A 496 -21.09 15.19 -10.19
CA GLY A 496 -21.68 14.75 -11.45
C GLY A 496 -21.47 13.25 -11.72
N ASN A 497 -21.36 12.86 -12.98
CA ASN A 497 -21.12 11.46 -13.37
C ASN A 497 -19.65 11.24 -13.72
N PHE A 498 -19.00 10.27 -13.09
CA PHE A 498 -17.64 9.85 -13.40
C PHE A 498 -17.62 8.37 -13.79
N ILE A 499 -17.46 8.10 -15.07
CA ILE A 499 -17.47 6.74 -15.63
C ILE A 499 -16.06 6.35 -16.05
N VAL A 500 -15.60 5.19 -15.58
CA VAL A 500 -14.39 4.54 -16.06
C VAL A 500 -14.81 3.31 -16.85
N GLU A 501 -14.65 3.35 -18.16
CA GLU A 501 -14.97 2.22 -19.04
C GLU A 501 -14.02 1.03 -18.79
N ASP A 502 -14.34 -0.11 -19.38
CA ASP A 502 -13.49 -1.30 -19.34
C ASP A 502 -12.07 -1.00 -19.84
N LYS A 503 -11.03 -1.50 -19.17
CA LYS A 503 -9.59 -1.16 -19.37
C LYS A 503 -9.21 0.32 -19.16
N GLY A 504 -10.15 1.20 -18.86
CA GLY A 504 -9.86 2.56 -18.41
C GLY A 504 -9.31 2.57 -16.98
N SER A 505 -8.50 3.57 -16.65
CA SER A 505 -7.90 3.72 -15.32
C SER A 505 -8.19 5.08 -14.69
N LEU A 506 -8.71 5.09 -13.47
CA LEU A 506 -8.53 6.19 -12.54
C LEU A 506 -7.34 5.85 -11.66
N VAL A 507 -6.29 6.67 -11.68
CA VAL A 507 -5.09 6.53 -10.83
C VAL A 507 -5.05 7.73 -9.89
N GLN A 508 -4.85 7.45 -8.60
CA GLN A 508 -4.47 8.46 -7.62
C GLN A 508 -3.14 8.01 -7.03
N THR A 509 -2.21 8.95 -6.87
CA THR A 509 -0.83 8.65 -6.46
C THR A 509 -0.55 9.03 -5.01
N ASN A 510 -1.46 9.75 -4.37
CA ASN A 510 -1.35 10.18 -2.98
C ASN A 510 -2.24 9.31 -2.07
N ASN A 511 -1.59 8.58 -1.15
CA ASN A 511 -2.23 7.67 -0.19
C ASN A 511 -3.29 8.33 0.71
N THR A 512 -3.27 9.67 0.81
CA THR A 512 -4.15 10.46 1.66
C THR A 512 -5.07 11.39 0.87
N ALA A 513 -5.04 11.30 -0.47
CA ALA A 513 -5.98 12.00 -1.32
C ALA A 513 -7.40 11.51 -1.07
N THR A 514 -8.33 12.46 -1.13
CA THR A 514 -9.71 12.20 -0.72
C THR A 514 -10.67 12.20 -1.91
N TYR A 515 -11.86 11.66 -1.68
CA TYR A 515 -12.93 11.60 -2.66
C TYR A 515 -14.19 12.12 -1.97
N THR A 516 -14.74 13.22 -2.46
CA THR A 516 -15.91 13.90 -1.87
C THR A 516 -17.06 13.90 -2.86
N ASP A 517 -18.19 13.34 -2.45
CA ASP A 517 -19.46 13.32 -3.17
C ASP A 517 -20.56 14.03 -2.35
N PHE A 518 -21.01 15.22 -2.76
CA PHE A 518 -22.03 15.98 -2.04
C PHE A 518 -23.47 15.45 -2.25
N GLY A 519 -23.66 14.12 -2.28
CA GLY A 519 -24.97 13.47 -2.38
C GLY A 519 -25.61 13.45 -3.78
N GLY A 520 -24.89 13.87 -4.83
CA GLY A 520 -25.35 13.82 -6.22
C GLY A 520 -24.35 13.25 -7.23
N GLY A 521 -23.11 12.98 -6.82
CA GLY A 521 -22.08 12.41 -7.68
C GLY A 521 -22.16 10.89 -7.79
N VAL A 522 -22.03 10.36 -9.01
CA VAL A 522 -21.95 8.92 -9.28
C VAL A 522 -20.57 8.57 -9.80
N PHE A 523 -19.93 7.57 -9.22
CA PHE A 523 -18.75 6.92 -9.80
C PHE A 523 -19.09 5.50 -10.23
N LEU A 524 -18.79 5.18 -11.49
CA LEU A 524 -19.03 3.87 -12.06
C LEU A 524 -17.76 3.35 -12.76
N ALA A 525 -17.20 2.25 -12.26
CA ALA A 525 -16.21 1.48 -12.99
C ALA A 525 -16.87 0.29 -13.68
N LYS A 526 -16.75 0.19 -15.01
CA LYS A 526 -17.21 -0.97 -15.78
C LYS A 526 -16.06 -1.93 -16.01
N ARG A 527 -16.28 -3.22 -15.78
CA ARG A 527 -15.27 -4.27 -16.04
C ARG A 527 -15.91 -5.39 -16.83
N ASN A 528 -15.36 -5.66 -18.01
CA ASN A 528 -15.85 -6.75 -18.84
C ASN A 528 -15.10 -8.02 -18.48
N THR A 529 -15.84 -9.12 -18.34
CA THR A 529 -15.23 -10.43 -18.45
C THR A 529 -14.79 -10.66 -19.89
N THR A 530 -13.83 -11.54 -20.11
CA THR A 530 -13.79 -12.26 -21.38
C THR A 530 -15.10 -13.04 -21.57
N PRO A 531 -15.45 -13.52 -22.78
CA PRO A 531 -16.68 -14.27 -22.98
C PRO A 531 -16.81 -15.46 -22.01
N VAL A 532 -17.93 -15.55 -21.29
CA VAL A 532 -18.25 -16.60 -20.30
C VAL A 532 -19.53 -17.33 -20.68
N LYS A 533 -19.60 -18.62 -20.33
CA LYS A 533 -20.84 -19.42 -20.36
C LYS A 533 -21.53 -19.36 -19.00
N ARG A 534 -22.79 -19.76 -18.93
CA ARG A 534 -23.60 -19.70 -17.69
C ARG A 534 -22.95 -20.33 -16.45
N TYR A 535 -22.19 -21.41 -16.61
CA TYR A 535 -21.62 -22.13 -15.48
C TYR A 535 -20.22 -21.67 -15.08
N ASP A 536 -19.64 -20.78 -15.86
CA ASP A 536 -18.33 -20.21 -15.60
C ASP A 536 -18.35 -19.27 -14.39
N TYR A 537 -17.32 -19.35 -13.56
CA TYR A 537 -17.08 -18.41 -12.45
C TYR A 537 -16.20 -17.26 -12.92
N THR A 538 -16.15 -16.13 -12.23
CA THR A 538 -15.15 -15.07 -12.45
C THR A 538 -14.64 -14.58 -11.11
N TYR A 539 -13.33 -14.34 -11.03
CA TYR A 539 -12.63 -13.95 -9.82
C TYR A 539 -12.57 -12.42 -9.71
N TRP A 540 -13.34 -11.89 -8.76
CA TRP A 540 -13.55 -10.46 -8.58
C TRP A 540 -13.00 -9.98 -7.24
N SER A 541 -12.49 -8.77 -7.23
CA SER A 541 -12.30 -7.88 -6.08
C SER A 541 -13.07 -6.59 -6.38
N SER A 542 -13.12 -5.66 -5.43
CA SER A 542 -13.87 -4.42 -5.61
C SER A 542 -12.94 -3.21 -5.82
N PRO A 543 -13.06 -2.48 -6.95
CA PRO A 543 -12.43 -1.18 -7.14
C PRO A 543 -13.15 -0.03 -6.41
N VAL A 544 -14.31 -0.30 -5.78
CA VAL A 544 -15.15 0.67 -5.07
C VAL A 544 -15.50 0.21 -3.65
N GLN A 545 -15.92 1.13 -2.80
CA GLN A 545 -16.35 0.88 -1.43
C GLN A 545 -17.83 0.46 -1.39
N ASN A 546 -18.18 -0.36 -0.39
CA ASN A 546 -19.56 -0.63 0.03
C ASN A 546 -20.50 -1.23 -1.04
N ILE A 547 -19.98 -1.93 -2.04
CA ILE A 547 -20.79 -2.63 -3.04
C ILE A 547 -21.05 -4.10 -2.65
N SER A 548 -22.27 -4.60 -2.84
CA SER A 548 -22.58 -6.02 -2.63
C SER A 548 -22.31 -6.85 -3.87
N LEU A 549 -22.06 -8.15 -3.67
CA LEU A 549 -21.90 -9.11 -4.77
C LEU A 549 -23.14 -9.18 -5.68
N TYR A 550 -24.33 -9.05 -5.08
CA TYR A 550 -25.59 -8.98 -5.82
C TYR A 550 -25.63 -7.77 -6.76
N THR A 551 -25.23 -6.58 -6.29
CA THR A 551 -25.21 -5.36 -7.12
C THR A 551 -24.28 -5.52 -8.33
N VAL A 552 -23.14 -6.21 -8.15
CA VAL A 552 -22.21 -6.49 -9.25
C VAL A 552 -22.82 -7.39 -10.32
N SER A 553 -23.56 -8.44 -9.91
CA SER A 553 -24.18 -9.39 -10.85
C SER A 553 -25.57 -9.85 -10.35
N PRO A 554 -26.64 -9.07 -10.54
CA PRO A 554 -27.95 -9.33 -9.92
C PRO A 554 -28.70 -10.52 -10.53
N ASN A 555 -28.34 -10.92 -11.75
CA ASN A 555 -28.95 -12.04 -12.46
C ASN A 555 -28.20 -13.36 -12.22
N THR A 556 -27.19 -13.40 -11.34
CA THR A 556 -26.55 -14.64 -10.91
C THR A 556 -27.47 -15.38 -9.93
N LEU A 557 -27.51 -16.71 -10.03
CA LEU A 557 -28.33 -17.54 -9.15
C LEU A 557 -27.93 -17.34 -7.69
N ALA A 558 -28.91 -17.30 -6.78
CA ALA A 558 -28.75 -16.92 -5.38
C ALA A 558 -27.62 -17.63 -4.63
N ASP A 559 -27.35 -18.91 -4.92
CA ASP A 559 -26.35 -19.74 -4.26
C ASP A 559 -25.05 -19.85 -5.08
N LYS A 560 -24.76 -18.86 -5.93
CA LYS A 560 -23.61 -18.85 -6.87
C LYS A 560 -22.68 -17.64 -6.75
N TYR A 561 -22.63 -17.09 -5.55
CA TYR A 561 -21.61 -16.16 -5.08
C TYR A 561 -20.79 -16.84 -3.99
N TYR A 562 -19.48 -16.68 -4.00
CA TYR A 562 -18.63 -17.35 -3.03
C TYR A 562 -17.46 -16.50 -2.57
N LYS A 563 -16.98 -16.83 -1.37
CA LYS A 563 -15.68 -16.43 -0.84
C LYS A 563 -14.85 -17.66 -0.53
N PHE A 564 -13.53 -17.50 -0.52
CA PHE A 564 -12.63 -18.55 -0.08
C PHE A 564 -12.50 -18.55 1.45
N ASN A 565 -12.70 -19.71 2.07
CA ASN A 565 -12.53 -19.90 3.50
C ASN A 565 -11.15 -20.51 3.79
N ALA A 566 -10.16 -19.65 4.07
CA ALA A 566 -8.77 -20.06 4.30
C ALA A 566 -8.59 -21.16 5.39
N PRO A 567 -9.25 -21.12 6.56
CA PRO A 567 -9.15 -22.18 7.56
C PRO A 567 -9.45 -23.59 7.04
N THR A 568 -10.44 -23.73 6.16
CA THR A 568 -10.91 -25.03 5.66
C THR A 568 -10.48 -25.32 4.22
N SER A 569 -9.73 -24.42 3.58
CA SER A 569 -9.42 -24.45 2.13
C SER A 569 -10.64 -24.75 1.25
N ALA A 570 -11.78 -24.15 1.56
CA ALA A 570 -13.05 -24.46 0.90
C ALA A 570 -13.79 -23.21 0.43
N TRP A 571 -14.60 -23.37 -0.61
CA TRP A 571 -15.52 -22.31 -1.06
C TRP A 571 -16.73 -22.23 -0.13
N GLN A 572 -17.02 -21.02 0.35
CA GLN A 572 -18.21 -20.74 1.13
C GLN A 572 -19.22 -19.97 0.27
N VAL A 573 -20.45 -20.47 0.19
CA VAL A 573 -21.57 -19.80 -0.49
C VAL A 573 -21.97 -18.54 0.28
N ILE A 574 -22.21 -17.46 -0.45
CA ILE A 574 -22.81 -16.22 0.03
C ILE A 574 -24.22 -16.14 -0.58
N MET A 575 -25.21 -16.56 0.19
CA MET A 575 -26.59 -16.60 -0.28
C MET A 575 -27.07 -15.22 -0.73
N ASN A 576 -27.72 -15.19 -1.89
CA ASN A 576 -28.23 -14.00 -2.57
C ASN A 576 -27.18 -12.91 -2.86
N GLY A 577 -25.88 -13.21 -2.78
CA GLY A 577 -24.84 -12.19 -2.92
C GLY A 577 -24.94 -11.07 -1.88
N ALA A 578 -25.49 -11.38 -0.70
CA ALA A 578 -25.84 -10.39 0.33
C ALA A 578 -24.63 -9.72 1.02
N GLU A 579 -23.43 -10.31 0.91
CA GLU A 579 -22.21 -9.75 1.50
C GLU A 579 -21.70 -8.55 0.69
N THR A 580 -21.33 -7.48 1.39
CA THR A 580 -20.55 -6.38 0.85
C THR A 580 -19.13 -6.84 0.55
N MET A 581 -18.64 -6.57 -0.66
CA MET A 581 -17.27 -6.87 -1.05
C MET A 581 -16.30 -6.03 -0.21
N GLN A 582 -15.48 -6.72 0.59
CA GLN A 582 -14.40 -6.08 1.34
C GLN A 582 -13.30 -5.66 0.37
N ALA A 583 -12.73 -4.45 0.56
CA ALA A 583 -11.62 -4.00 -0.24
C ALA A 583 -10.44 -4.98 -0.13
N ALA A 584 -9.74 -5.19 -1.24
CA ALA A 584 -8.59 -6.08 -1.39
C ALA A 584 -8.85 -7.59 -1.19
N LYS A 585 -10.10 -7.99 -0.89
CA LYS A 585 -10.51 -9.39 -0.78
C LYS A 585 -11.07 -9.89 -2.11
N GLY A 586 -10.71 -11.12 -2.48
CA GLY A 586 -11.26 -11.73 -3.69
C GLY A 586 -12.48 -12.61 -3.42
N TYR A 587 -13.33 -12.71 -4.42
CA TYR A 587 -14.60 -13.39 -4.46
C TYR A 587 -14.75 -14.09 -5.81
N ILE A 588 -15.63 -15.10 -5.88
CA ILE A 588 -16.01 -15.68 -7.16
C ILE A 588 -17.51 -15.55 -7.38
N ILE A 589 -17.89 -15.17 -8.60
CA ILE A 589 -19.28 -15.02 -9.01
C ILE A 589 -19.50 -15.84 -10.26
N ARG A 590 -20.52 -16.70 -10.28
CA ARG A 590 -20.91 -17.40 -11.50
C ARG A 590 -21.60 -16.45 -12.48
N ALA A 591 -21.41 -16.67 -13.78
CA ALA A 591 -22.07 -15.91 -14.82
C ALA A 591 -23.60 -15.86 -14.60
N PRO A 592 -24.26 -14.77 -15.01
CA PRO A 592 -25.71 -14.62 -14.89
C PRO A 592 -26.50 -15.78 -15.51
N GLN A 593 -27.67 -16.08 -14.94
CA GLN A 593 -28.55 -17.16 -15.39
C GLN A 593 -29.07 -16.94 -16.82
N THR A 594 -29.02 -15.70 -17.32
CA THR A 594 -29.35 -15.30 -18.68
C THR A 594 -28.32 -15.74 -19.73
N HIS A 595 -27.10 -16.10 -19.33
CA HIS A 595 -26.05 -16.52 -20.28
C HIS A 595 -26.35 -17.91 -20.84
N SER A 596 -25.80 -18.22 -22.02
CA SER A 596 -25.94 -19.53 -22.65
C SER A 596 -25.02 -20.56 -21.99
N ILE A 597 -25.46 -21.83 -21.99
CA ILE A 597 -24.63 -22.96 -21.53
C ILE A 597 -23.64 -23.44 -22.60
N THR A 598 -23.82 -23.04 -23.87
CA THR A 598 -23.00 -23.49 -25.01
C THR A 598 -22.23 -22.35 -25.66
N THR A 599 -22.84 -21.17 -25.79
CA THR A 599 -22.27 -20.01 -26.48
C THR A 599 -21.73 -19.00 -25.45
N PRO A 600 -20.41 -18.72 -25.41
CA PRO A 600 -19.87 -17.77 -24.46
C PRO A 600 -20.21 -16.32 -24.88
N SER A 601 -20.49 -15.45 -23.90
CA SER A 601 -20.77 -14.02 -24.11
C SER A 601 -20.13 -13.16 -23.01
N VAL A 602 -19.82 -11.90 -23.31
CA VAL A 602 -19.23 -10.97 -22.33
C VAL A 602 -20.26 -10.61 -21.26
N PHE A 603 -19.83 -10.64 -20.00
CA PHE A 603 -20.56 -10.05 -18.88
C PHE A 603 -19.88 -8.73 -18.46
N THR A 604 -20.65 -7.64 -18.36
CA THR A 604 -20.15 -6.36 -17.85
C THR A 604 -20.53 -6.22 -16.39
N ALA A 605 -19.53 -6.30 -15.51
CA ALA A 605 -19.65 -5.98 -14.10
C ALA A 605 -19.71 -4.46 -13.91
N LEU A 606 -20.68 -3.99 -13.13
CA LEU A 606 -20.90 -2.57 -12.83
C LEU A 606 -20.54 -2.30 -11.38
N PHE A 607 -19.39 -1.67 -11.16
CA PHE A 607 -18.94 -1.25 -9.83
C PHE A 607 -19.34 0.20 -9.60
N ASN A 608 -20.56 0.40 -9.10
CA ASN A 608 -21.08 1.70 -8.68
C ASN A 608 -20.83 1.92 -7.18
N GLY A 609 -20.11 2.97 -6.85
CA GLY A 609 -19.76 3.33 -5.48
C GLY A 609 -18.54 4.23 -5.42
N ARG A 610 -18.17 4.68 -4.22
CA ARG A 610 -16.98 5.51 -4.03
C ARG A 610 -15.72 4.73 -4.44
N PRO A 611 -14.84 5.26 -5.32
CA PRO A 611 -13.63 4.55 -5.70
C PRO A 611 -12.70 4.36 -4.51
N ASN A 612 -12.06 3.20 -4.46
CA ASN A 612 -11.02 2.90 -3.49
C ASN A 612 -9.74 3.69 -3.80
N ASN A 613 -9.13 4.27 -2.76
CA ASN A 613 -7.87 5.00 -2.81
C ASN A 613 -7.11 4.80 -1.49
N GLY A 614 -5.81 5.09 -1.47
CA GLY A 614 -5.01 5.06 -0.25
C GLY A 614 -4.50 3.67 0.12
N VAL A 615 -3.87 3.56 1.28
CA VAL A 615 -3.37 2.26 1.77
C VAL A 615 -4.54 1.37 2.16
N ILE A 616 -4.69 0.24 1.47
CA ILE A 616 -5.73 -0.76 1.73
C ILE A 616 -5.07 -2.04 2.21
N SER A 617 -5.60 -2.65 3.27
CA SER A 617 -5.08 -3.93 3.78
C SER A 617 -6.10 -5.05 3.60
N ALA A 618 -5.59 -6.27 3.40
CA ALA A 618 -6.37 -7.50 3.43
C ALA A 618 -5.78 -8.45 4.48
N ALA A 619 -6.64 -9.03 5.32
CA ALA A 619 -6.24 -10.06 6.26
C ALA A 619 -5.89 -11.35 5.52
N ILE A 620 -4.79 -11.99 5.91
CA ILE A 620 -4.29 -13.25 5.37
C ILE A 620 -3.92 -14.20 6.51
N ASN A 621 -4.06 -15.50 6.27
CA ASN A 621 -3.81 -16.49 7.29
C ASN A 621 -3.24 -17.80 6.75
N ALA A 622 -2.24 -18.33 7.44
CA ALA A 622 -1.79 -19.72 7.33
C ALA A 622 -2.39 -20.56 8.47
N TYR A 623 -3.09 -21.66 8.14
CA TYR A 623 -3.66 -22.63 9.09
C TYR A 623 -3.08 -24.02 8.82
N GLY A 624 -1.91 -24.32 9.40
CA GLY A 624 -1.19 -25.57 9.14
C GLY A 624 -0.84 -25.72 7.66
N THR A 625 -1.40 -26.73 6.99
CA THR A 625 -1.24 -26.95 5.54
C THR A 625 -2.12 -26.03 4.67
N ASN A 626 -3.14 -25.38 5.26
CA ASN A 626 -4.05 -24.49 4.56
C ASN A 626 -3.51 -23.06 4.55
N LYS A 627 -2.80 -22.67 3.49
CA LYS A 627 -2.09 -21.38 3.40
C LYS A 627 -2.65 -20.43 2.35
N TRP A 628 -3.62 -20.88 1.56
CA TRP A 628 -4.13 -20.13 0.43
C TRP A 628 -5.10 -19.03 0.86
N ASN A 629 -4.93 -17.84 0.30
CA ASN A 629 -5.79 -16.70 0.57
C ASN A 629 -6.18 -16.05 -0.76
N LEU A 630 -7.48 -15.85 -0.98
CA LEU A 630 -7.99 -15.18 -2.17
C LEU A 630 -8.10 -13.67 -1.89
N ILE A 631 -7.21 -12.90 -2.51
CA ILE A 631 -7.17 -11.44 -2.44
C ILE A 631 -7.44 -10.87 -3.84
N GLY A 632 -7.35 -9.56 -4.02
CA GLY A 632 -7.43 -8.99 -5.37
C GLY A 632 -7.21 -7.50 -5.43
N ASN A 633 -6.97 -6.97 -6.63
CA ASN A 633 -6.67 -5.56 -6.84
C ASN A 633 -7.85 -4.67 -6.39
N PRO A 634 -7.69 -3.83 -5.35
CA PRO A 634 -8.76 -3.02 -4.81
C PRO A 634 -8.97 -1.70 -5.53
N TYR A 635 -8.14 -1.32 -6.51
CA TYR A 635 -8.16 0.02 -7.09
C TYR A 635 -8.92 0.09 -8.43
N PRO A 636 -9.44 1.28 -8.81
CA PRO A 636 -10.02 1.54 -10.13
C PRO A 636 -8.96 1.69 -11.25
N SER A 637 -7.80 1.05 -11.11
CA SER A 637 -6.69 0.98 -12.07
C SER A 637 -5.98 -0.38 -11.97
N GLY A 638 -5.10 -0.69 -12.91
CA GLY A 638 -4.18 -1.82 -12.76
C GLY A 638 -3.15 -1.58 -11.64
N ILE A 639 -2.58 -2.66 -11.12
CA ILE A 639 -1.45 -2.65 -10.17
C ILE A 639 -0.26 -3.44 -10.70
N ASP A 640 0.95 -3.01 -10.38
CA ASP A 640 2.19 -3.73 -10.63
C ASP A 640 2.44 -4.75 -9.51
N ILE A 641 2.57 -6.03 -9.89
CA ILE A 641 2.72 -7.13 -8.94
C ILE A 641 4.12 -7.22 -8.36
N ASN A 642 5.17 -6.79 -9.07
CA ASN A 642 6.50 -6.74 -8.49
C ASN A 642 6.56 -5.67 -7.40
N ALA A 643 5.96 -4.50 -7.64
CA ALA A 643 5.83 -3.47 -6.61
C ALA A 643 5.04 -3.97 -5.39
N PHE A 644 3.98 -4.76 -5.61
CA PHE A 644 3.20 -5.39 -4.54
C PHE A 644 3.99 -6.44 -3.74
N LEU A 645 4.67 -7.38 -4.42
CA LEU A 645 5.40 -8.47 -3.78
C LEU A 645 6.67 -8.01 -3.04
N ASN A 646 7.24 -6.87 -3.48
CA ASN A 646 8.46 -6.27 -2.96
C ASN A 646 8.22 -5.18 -1.92
N ASP A 647 6.97 -4.83 -1.64
CA ASP A 647 6.66 -3.91 -0.55
C ASP A 647 7.21 -4.51 0.77
N PRO A 648 8.02 -3.74 1.54
CA PRO A 648 8.57 -4.22 2.80
C PRO A 648 7.52 -4.70 3.81
N ALA A 649 6.27 -4.23 3.69
CA ALA A 649 5.15 -4.65 4.54
C ALA A 649 4.47 -5.96 4.07
N ASN A 650 4.81 -6.49 2.89
CA ASN A 650 4.18 -7.69 2.30
C ASN A 650 5.06 -8.95 2.40
N THR A 651 5.97 -8.99 3.37
CA THR A 651 6.85 -10.14 3.62
C THR A 651 6.12 -11.36 4.22
N SER A 652 4.87 -11.18 4.66
CA SER A 652 4.00 -12.21 5.26
C SER A 652 3.34 -13.15 4.24
N ILE A 653 3.49 -12.89 2.93
CA ILE A 653 3.08 -13.77 1.83
C ILE A 653 4.29 -14.36 1.10
N GLY A 654 4.09 -15.48 0.42
CA GLY A 654 5.03 -15.97 -0.58
C GLY A 654 5.20 -14.97 -1.73
N GLY A 655 6.33 -15.02 -2.44
CA GLY A 655 6.64 -14.11 -3.54
C GLY A 655 6.01 -14.51 -4.87
N THR A 656 4.91 -15.27 -4.86
CA THR A 656 4.25 -15.79 -6.06
C THR A 656 2.74 -15.58 -5.97
N ILE A 657 2.13 -15.12 -7.08
CA ILE A 657 0.68 -15.01 -7.24
C ILE A 657 0.14 -16.07 -8.21
N TYR A 658 -1.14 -16.42 -8.04
CA TYR A 658 -1.82 -17.42 -8.86
C TYR A 658 -3.12 -16.83 -9.41
N LEU A 659 -3.18 -16.69 -10.73
CA LEU A 659 -4.26 -16.06 -11.49
C LEU A 659 -5.07 -17.12 -12.22
N TRP A 660 -6.35 -17.23 -11.91
CA TRP A 660 -7.19 -18.27 -12.49
C TRP A 660 -7.50 -18.01 -13.97
N THR A 661 -7.14 -18.95 -14.86
CA THR A 661 -7.18 -18.76 -16.33
C THR A 661 -8.49 -19.23 -16.97
N HIS A 662 -9.20 -20.16 -16.33
CA HIS A 662 -10.40 -20.82 -16.84
C HIS A 662 -10.25 -21.54 -18.20
N ASN A 663 -9.06 -22.03 -18.52
CA ASN A 663 -8.84 -22.84 -19.72
C ASN A 663 -9.44 -24.24 -19.61
N THR A 664 -9.64 -24.73 -18.39
CA THR A 664 -10.14 -26.07 -18.12
C THR A 664 -11.67 -26.08 -18.08
N PRO A 665 -12.34 -26.90 -18.92
CA PRO A 665 -13.79 -27.02 -18.87
C PRO A 665 -14.32 -27.54 -17.53
N LEU A 666 -15.53 -27.13 -17.16
CA LEU A 666 -16.25 -27.69 -16.03
C LEU A 666 -16.65 -29.14 -16.29
N THR A 667 -16.51 -29.98 -15.27
CA THR A 667 -16.96 -31.37 -15.32
C THR A 667 -18.21 -31.55 -14.45
N TYR A 668 -19.18 -32.32 -14.94
CA TYR A 668 -20.36 -32.70 -14.15
C TYR A 668 -20.01 -33.89 -13.26
N ASN A 669 -20.13 -33.75 -11.93
CA ASN A 669 -19.78 -34.82 -10.99
C ASN A 669 -20.97 -35.70 -10.56
N GLY A 670 -22.13 -35.60 -11.25
CA GLY A 670 -23.36 -36.27 -10.85
C GLY A 670 -24.35 -35.39 -10.07
N GLN A 671 -23.92 -34.24 -9.56
CA GLN A 671 -24.77 -33.31 -8.79
C GLN A 671 -24.58 -31.83 -9.20
N TYR A 672 -23.34 -31.42 -9.50
CA TYR A 672 -23.00 -30.04 -9.87
C TYR A 672 -21.95 -30.02 -11.01
N TYR A 673 -21.90 -28.91 -11.74
CA TYR A 673 -20.77 -28.56 -12.60
C TYR A 673 -19.72 -27.84 -11.76
N LEU A 674 -18.50 -28.38 -11.73
CA LEU A 674 -17.37 -27.81 -10.97
C LEU A 674 -16.06 -27.93 -11.75
N TYR A 675 -15.12 -27.04 -11.44
CA TYR A 675 -13.74 -27.17 -11.90
C TYR A 675 -13.06 -28.20 -11.01
N THR A 676 -12.59 -29.28 -11.61
CA THR A 676 -12.00 -30.43 -10.91
C THR A 676 -10.48 -30.35 -10.81
N SER A 677 -9.88 -29.27 -11.30
CA SER A 677 -8.42 -29.11 -11.38
C SER A 677 -7.99 -27.66 -11.24
N ASN A 678 -6.76 -27.47 -10.78
CA ASN A 678 -6.18 -26.14 -10.66
C ASN A 678 -5.63 -25.68 -12.02
N ASP A 679 -6.07 -24.50 -12.44
CA ASP A 679 -5.78 -23.89 -13.73
C ASP A 679 -5.38 -22.43 -13.52
N TYR A 680 -4.25 -22.27 -12.82
CA TYR A 680 -3.70 -20.96 -12.49
C TYR A 680 -2.47 -20.65 -13.32
N ALA A 681 -2.47 -19.47 -13.94
CA ALA A 681 -1.24 -18.83 -14.34
C ALA A 681 -0.48 -18.44 -13.07
N THR A 682 0.80 -18.77 -13.02
CA THR A 682 1.67 -18.55 -11.86
C THR A 682 2.67 -17.47 -12.22
N TYR A 683 2.89 -16.49 -11.34
CA TYR A 683 3.83 -15.40 -11.58
C TYR A 683 4.61 -15.02 -10.32
N ASN A 684 5.92 -14.83 -10.49
CA ASN A 684 6.82 -14.23 -9.51
C ASN A 684 7.90 -13.40 -10.22
N GLN A 685 8.93 -12.96 -9.51
CA GLN A 685 9.99 -12.13 -10.09
C GLN A 685 10.79 -12.84 -11.19
N LEU A 686 10.85 -14.17 -11.18
CA LEU A 686 11.60 -14.95 -12.16
C LEU A 686 10.88 -15.01 -13.51
N GLY A 687 9.55 -15.08 -13.48
CA GLY A 687 8.75 -15.11 -14.68
C GLY A 687 7.33 -15.63 -14.46
N TYR A 688 6.70 -16.05 -15.56
CA TYR A 688 5.33 -16.52 -15.58
C TYR A 688 5.23 -17.93 -16.19
N VAL A 689 4.20 -18.67 -15.81
CA VAL A 689 3.84 -20.00 -16.35
C VAL A 689 2.33 -20.07 -16.52
N THR A 690 1.83 -20.69 -17.60
CA THR A 690 0.38 -20.87 -17.83
C THR A 690 0.00 -22.35 -18.04
N PRO A 691 -1.22 -22.79 -17.65
CA PRO A 691 -1.60 -24.21 -17.74
C PRO A 691 -2.23 -24.65 -19.08
N GLY A 692 -2.04 -23.90 -20.18
CA GLY A 692 -2.60 -24.26 -21.49
C GLY A 692 -1.73 -23.81 -22.65
N GLY A 693 -1.54 -24.68 -23.65
CA GLY A 693 -0.63 -24.53 -24.79
C GLY A 693 -0.98 -23.42 -25.80
N PHE A 694 -1.12 -22.18 -25.34
CA PHE A 694 -1.16 -20.97 -26.15
C PHE A 694 0.19 -20.22 -26.07
N SER A 695 0.51 -19.54 -27.18
CA SER A 695 1.77 -18.86 -27.51
C SER A 695 2.36 -18.01 -26.36
N PRO A 696 3.71 -17.93 -26.23
CA PRO A 696 4.41 -17.49 -25.02
C PRO A 696 4.53 -15.96 -24.88
N SER A 697 3.40 -15.25 -24.86
CA SER A 697 3.41 -13.80 -24.65
C SER A 697 2.10 -13.31 -24.05
N THR A 698 2.03 -12.61 -22.93
CA THR A 698 3.00 -12.12 -21.96
C THR A 698 2.13 -11.71 -20.78
N PHE A 699 2.25 -12.33 -19.59
CA PHE A 699 1.78 -11.61 -18.42
C PHE A 699 2.80 -10.50 -18.16
N ASP A 700 2.37 -9.25 -18.27
CA ASP A 700 3.26 -8.09 -18.17
C ASP A 700 3.53 -7.67 -16.72
N GLY A 701 3.10 -8.50 -15.76
CA GLY A 701 3.23 -8.26 -14.33
C GLY A 701 2.13 -7.39 -13.74
N LYS A 702 1.08 -7.03 -14.50
CA LYS A 702 0.02 -6.14 -14.02
C LYS A 702 -1.32 -6.85 -13.82
N VAL A 703 -1.92 -6.69 -12.64
CA VAL A 703 -3.26 -7.21 -12.36
C VAL A 703 -4.30 -6.13 -12.56
N ALA A 704 -5.31 -6.41 -13.39
CA ALA A 704 -6.38 -5.47 -13.69
C ALA A 704 -7.25 -5.12 -12.46
N SER A 705 -7.85 -3.94 -12.53
CA SER A 705 -8.77 -3.36 -11.56
C SER A 705 -9.92 -4.33 -11.24
N GLY A 706 -10.07 -4.66 -9.96
CA GLY A 706 -11.11 -5.58 -9.50
C GLY A 706 -10.86 -7.05 -9.83
N GLN A 707 -9.65 -7.45 -10.26
CA GLN A 707 -9.35 -8.86 -10.48
C GLN A 707 -8.86 -9.55 -9.20
N GLY A 708 -9.40 -10.74 -8.91
CA GLY A 708 -8.96 -11.60 -7.80
C GLY A 708 -7.80 -12.53 -8.17
N PHE A 709 -6.93 -12.83 -7.20
CA PHE A 709 -5.81 -13.76 -7.32
C PHE A 709 -5.45 -14.40 -5.97
N PHE A 710 -4.86 -15.59 -6.01
CA PHE A 710 -4.40 -16.28 -4.80
C PHE A 710 -2.97 -15.91 -4.43
N VAL A 711 -2.71 -15.89 -3.13
CA VAL A 711 -1.38 -15.84 -2.51
C VAL A 711 -1.26 -16.92 -1.44
N GLU A 712 -0.03 -17.37 -1.18
CA GLU A 712 0.30 -18.20 -0.03
C GLU A 712 0.62 -17.28 1.17
N ALA A 713 -0.03 -17.47 2.31
CA ALA A 713 0.37 -16.85 3.56
C ALA A 713 1.46 -17.67 4.25
N LEU A 714 2.48 -17.01 4.77
CA LEU A 714 3.58 -17.65 5.50
C LEU A 714 3.29 -17.75 7.00
N ASN A 715 2.41 -16.90 7.53
CA ASN A 715 2.06 -16.83 8.94
C ASN A 715 0.54 -16.64 9.15
N THR A 716 0.08 -16.91 10.37
CA THR A 716 -1.32 -16.70 10.79
C THR A 716 -1.53 -15.26 11.27
N ASN A 717 -2.76 -14.75 11.17
CA ASN A 717 -3.19 -13.43 11.67
C ASN A 717 -2.34 -12.27 11.13
N GLN A 718 -2.03 -12.28 9.83
CA GLN A 718 -1.25 -11.24 9.18
C GLN A 718 -2.11 -10.39 8.25
N PHE A 719 -1.51 -9.30 7.78
CA PHE A 719 -2.08 -8.43 6.75
C PHE A 719 -1.13 -8.32 5.56
N VAL A 720 -1.71 -8.10 4.40
CA VAL A 720 -1.02 -7.66 3.19
C VAL A 720 -1.57 -6.29 2.80
N TYR A 721 -0.72 -5.43 2.25
CA TYR A 721 -0.99 -4.03 1.99
C TYR A 721 -0.90 -3.71 0.49
N PHE A 722 -1.90 -3.00 0.01
CA PHE A 722 -1.94 -2.34 -1.28
C PHE A 722 -1.69 -0.85 -1.05
N ARG A 723 -0.91 -0.19 -1.90
CA ARG A 723 -0.61 1.25 -1.81
C ARG A 723 -0.80 1.92 -3.17
N ASP A 724 -1.02 3.23 -3.17
CA ASP A 724 -1.20 3.97 -4.42
C ASP A 724 0.05 3.94 -5.31
N ALA A 725 1.24 3.81 -4.71
CA ALA A 725 2.50 3.64 -5.44
C ALA A 725 2.58 2.36 -6.28
N MET A 726 1.69 1.37 -6.05
CA MET A 726 1.61 0.14 -6.85
C MET A 726 0.76 0.32 -8.11
N ARG A 727 0.02 1.42 -8.23
CA ARG A 727 -0.94 1.63 -9.32
C ARG A 727 -0.22 2.06 -10.59
N VAL A 728 -0.66 1.52 -11.72
CA VAL A 728 -0.05 1.78 -13.02
C VAL A 728 -0.84 2.86 -13.76
N SER A 729 -0.15 3.88 -14.23
CA SER A 729 -0.69 4.95 -15.08
C SER A 729 -0.33 4.74 -16.56
N GLY A 730 -0.97 5.51 -17.45
CA GLY A 730 -0.72 5.46 -18.88
C GLY A 730 -1.59 4.45 -19.65
N ASN A 731 -1.34 4.37 -20.95
CA ASN A 731 -2.15 3.60 -21.89
C ASN A 731 -2.04 2.09 -21.64
N ASN A 732 -3.15 1.37 -21.77
CA ASN A 732 -3.23 -0.09 -21.58
C ASN A 732 -2.77 -0.61 -20.20
N SER A 733 -2.59 0.27 -19.21
CA SER A 733 -2.15 -0.05 -17.84
C SER A 733 -3.09 -0.99 -17.07
N ASN A 734 -4.32 -1.17 -17.56
CA ASN A 734 -5.39 -1.94 -16.92
C ASN A 734 -6.05 -2.93 -17.91
N SER A 735 -5.28 -3.41 -18.88
CA SER A 735 -5.79 -4.20 -20.01
C SER A 735 -5.70 -5.73 -19.81
N GLN A 736 -4.89 -6.20 -18.87
CA GLN A 736 -4.66 -7.63 -18.61
C GLN A 736 -5.60 -8.15 -17.52
N PHE A 737 -6.76 -8.67 -17.93
CA PHE A 737 -7.66 -9.43 -17.08
C PHE A 737 -7.56 -10.92 -17.47
N PHE A 738 -7.10 -11.78 -16.56
CA PHE A 738 -6.80 -13.18 -16.92
C PHE A 738 -8.06 -14.02 -17.19
N ARG A 739 -8.20 -14.39 -18.47
CA ARG A 739 -8.91 -15.54 -19.04
C ARG A 739 -8.51 -15.63 -20.52
N THR A 740 -7.93 -16.73 -20.99
CA THR A 740 -7.56 -16.81 -22.41
C THR A 740 -8.74 -17.32 -23.25
N SER A 741 -9.22 -16.51 -24.20
CA SER A 741 -9.98 -17.01 -25.36
C SER A 741 -9.02 -17.20 -26.53
N ALA A 742 -9.19 -18.28 -27.29
CA ALA A 742 -8.33 -18.74 -28.38
C ALA A 742 -8.13 -17.78 -29.58
N ASN A 743 -8.57 -16.52 -29.53
CA ASN A 743 -8.52 -15.59 -30.67
C ASN A 743 -8.08 -14.17 -30.25
N ALA A 744 -6.83 -14.01 -29.83
CA ALA A 744 -6.15 -12.72 -29.87
C ALA A 744 -5.02 -12.81 -30.88
N SER A 745 -5.32 -12.52 -32.15
CA SER A 745 -4.30 -12.16 -33.13
C SER A 745 -3.79 -10.76 -32.77
N ALA A 746 -2.73 -10.69 -31.98
CA ALA A 746 -1.95 -9.49 -31.82
C ALA A 746 -0.64 -9.69 -32.60
N GLU A 747 -0.43 -8.86 -33.62
CA GLU A 747 0.90 -8.55 -34.13
C GLU A 747 1.71 -7.98 -32.97
N SER A 748 2.54 -8.81 -32.36
CA SER A 748 3.48 -8.39 -31.32
C SER A 748 4.76 -7.89 -32.00
N THR A 749 4.97 -6.58 -32.00
CA THR A 749 6.32 -6.05 -31.93
C THR A 749 6.92 -6.51 -30.60
N GLU A 750 8.09 -7.16 -30.67
CA GLU A 750 8.87 -7.62 -29.52
C GLU A 750 9.12 -6.46 -28.55
N THR A 751 8.27 -6.32 -27.55
CA THR A 751 8.58 -5.50 -26.37
C THR A 751 9.15 -6.45 -25.34
N ALA A 752 10.48 -6.50 -25.35
CA ALA A 752 11.31 -7.25 -24.42
C ALA A 752 10.84 -7.02 -22.98
N MET A 753 10.86 -8.10 -22.19
CA MET A 753 10.82 -7.98 -20.73
C MET A 753 11.91 -7.00 -20.27
N PRO A 754 11.66 -6.19 -19.23
CA PRO A 754 12.65 -5.24 -18.74
C PRO A 754 13.96 -5.97 -18.43
N ALA A 755 15.07 -5.35 -18.80
CA ALA A 755 16.42 -5.83 -18.57
C ALA A 755 16.71 -5.93 -17.06
N ALA A 756 16.29 -7.03 -16.44
CA ALA A 756 16.76 -7.47 -15.14
C ALA A 756 18.05 -8.30 -15.34
N ALA A 757 19.04 -8.05 -14.50
CA ALA A 757 20.38 -8.65 -14.49
C ALA A 757 20.45 -10.09 -15.04
N GLU A 758 21.26 -10.32 -16.08
CA GLU A 758 21.64 -11.61 -16.70
C GLU A 758 20.78 -12.84 -16.35
N THR A 759 19.47 -12.80 -16.54
CA THR A 759 18.62 -13.97 -16.31
C THR A 759 18.76 -14.96 -17.46
N SER A 760 18.90 -16.24 -17.15
CA SER A 760 18.88 -17.33 -18.14
C SER A 760 17.84 -18.35 -17.74
N ARG A 761 16.81 -18.54 -18.57
CA ARG A 761 15.60 -19.30 -18.24
C ARG A 761 15.26 -20.30 -19.33
N TYR A 762 14.54 -21.34 -18.95
CA TYR A 762 13.87 -22.25 -19.87
C TYR A 762 12.56 -22.75 -19.27
N TRP A 763 11.59 -23.02 -20.15
CA TRP A 763 10.27 -23.54 -19.80
C TRP A 763 10.13 -24.95 -20.33
N LEU A 764 9.63 -25.86 -19.51
CA LEU A 764 9.36 -27.25 -19.90
C LEU A 764 7.86 -27.48 -19.99
N ASN A 765 7.41 -28.06 -21.10
CA ASN A 765 6.06 -28.56 -21.26
C ASN A 765 6.05 -30.08 -21.06
N MET A 766 5.01 -30.59 -20.41
CA MET A 766 4.63 -32.00 -20.47
C MET A 766 3.27 -32.13 -21.17
N THR A 767 3.21 -32.91 -22.26
CA THR A 767 2.02 -33.04 -23.10
C THR A 767 1.69 -34.48 -23.46
N ASN A 768 0.49 -34.72 -24.00
CA ASN A 768 0.16 -35.94 -24.73
C ASN A 768 -0.77 -35.66 -25.93
N ASP A 769 -0.99 -36.69 -26.75
CA ASP A 769 -1.83 -36.59 -27.96
C ASP A 769 -3.32 -36.39 -27.65
N GLN A 770 -3.73 -36.58 -26.40
CA GLN A 770 -5.11 -36.42 -25.92
C GLN A 770 -5.37 -35.02 -25.34
N GLY A 771 -4.38 -34.11 -25.42
CA GLY A 771 -4.50 -32.72 -24.97
C GLY A 771 -4.18 -32.47 -23.50
N ALA A 772 -3.63 -33.44 -22.76
CA ALA A 772 -3.03 -33.18 -21.45
C ALA A 772 -1.86 -32.21 -21.62
N PHE A 773 -1.78 -31.20 -20.76
CA PHE A 773 -0.76 -30.16 -20.83
C PHE A 773 -0.42 -29.67 -19.42
N ASN A 774 0.87 -29.44 -19.17
CA ASN A 774 1.37 -28.67 -18.04
C ASN A 774 2.70 -27.99 -18.43
N GLN A 775 2.99 -26.84 -17.83
CA GLN A 775 4.24 -26.12 -18.03
C GLN A 775 4.89 -25.81 -16.67
N MET A 776 6.22 -25.74 -16.66
CA MET A 776 7.01 -25.23 -15.54
C MET A 776 8.17 -24.34 -16.04
N LEU A 777 8.75 -23.53 -15.15
CA LEU A 777 9.87 -22.62 -15.42
C LEU A 777 11.04 -22.94 -14.49
N VAL A 778 12.25 -23.00 -15.06
CA VAL A 778 13.52 -22.98 -14.30
C VAL A 778 14.36 -21.83 -14.80
N GLY A 779 14.90 -21.03 -13.89
CA GLY A 779 15.69 -19.86 -14.25
C GLY A 779 16.87 -19.61 -13.32
N TYR A 780 17.98 -19.19 -13.91
CA TYR A 780 19.19 -18.77 -13.22
C TYR A 780 19.18 -17.25 -13.10
N ILE A 781 19.25 -16.74 -11.87
CA ILE A 781 19.18 -15.30 -11.57
C ILE A 781 20.06 -14.97 -10.36
N ASP A 782 20.56 -13.73 -10.30
CA ASP A 782 21.26 -13.22 -9.12
C ASP A 782 20.34 -13.15 -7.89
N GLY A 783 20.88 -13.48 -6.73
CA GLY A 783 20.14 -13.54 -5.47
C GLY A 783 19.31 -14.81 -5.23
N ALA A 784 19.18 -15.71 -6.21
CA ALA A 784 18.63 -17.05 -5.99
C ALA A 784 19.66 -17.99 -5.35
N THR A 785 19.19 -19.09 -4.74
CA THR A 785 19.96 -20.12 -4.07
C THR A 785 19.56 -21.52 -4.59
N THR A 786 20.16 -22.57 -4.05
CA THR A 786 19.72 -23.96 -4.33
C THR A 786 18.58 -24.41 -3.41
N GLY A 787 18.26 -23.63 -2.38
CA GLY A 787 17.14 -23.87 -1.47
C GLY A 787 15.89 -23.10 -1.93
N VAL A 788 14.88 -23.02 -1.05
CA VAL A 788 13.63 -22.31 -1.35
C VAL A 788 13.81 -20.80 -1.19
N ASP A 789 13.67 -20.07 -2.30
CA ASP A 789 13.73 -18.61 -2.38
C ASP A 789 12.33 -18.01 -2.57
N ARG A 790 11.91 -17.19 -1.60
CA ARG A 790 10.58 -16.56 -1.59
C ARG A 790 10.20 -15.90 -2.93
N ASN A 791 11.13 -15.20 -3.55
CA ASN A 791 10.86 -14.34 -4.71
C ASN A 791 10.96 -15.06 -6.06
N PHE A 792 11.66 -16.21 -6.08
CA PHE A 792 12.01 -16.90 -7.32
C PHE A 792 11.37 -18.29 -7.43
N ASP A 793 10.89 -18.85 -6.31
CA ASP A 793 10.22 -20.14 -6.29
C ASP A 793 8.71 -20.03 -6.12
N GLY A 794 7.97 -20.65 -7.04
CA GLY A 794 6.51 -20.72 -7.06
C GLY A 794 6.03 -22.15 -6.87
N ARG A 795 5.33 -22.42 -5.77
CA ARG A 795 4.83 -23.77 -5.43
C ARG A 795 3.90 -24.32 -6.51
N ALA A 796 4.00 -25.61 -6.75
CA ALA A 796 3.12 -26.30 -7.69
C ALA A 796 1.73 -26.51 -7.11
N LEU A 797 0.70 -26.13 -7.87
CA LEU A 797 -0.70 -26.49 -7.59
C LEU A 797 -1.05 -27.78 -8.35
N SER A 798 -1.94 -28.60 -7.80
CA SER A 798 -2.31 -29.88 -8.42
C SER A 798 -3.07 -29.65 -9.75
N GLY A 799 -2.52 -30.10 -10.88
CA GLY A 799 -3.15 -30.01 -12.20
C GLY A 799 -4.22 -31.08 -12.48
N ASN A 800 -4.81 -31.06 -13.68
CA ASN A 800 -5.95 -31.91 -14.06
C ASN A 800 -5.54 -33.36 -14.42
N TYR A 801 -4.84 -33.49 -15.54
CA TYR A 801 -4.45 -34.78 -16.10
C TYR A 801 -2.97 -35.05 -15.91
N VAL A 802 -2.17 -33.99 -15.87
CA VAL A 802 -0.73 -34.03 -15.73
C VAL A 802 -0.24 -32.82 -14.93
N SER A 803 0.83 -33.01 -14.16
CA SER A 803 1.56 -31.93 -13.48
C SER A 803 3.03 -32.26 -13.54
N LEU A 804 3.84 -31.38 -14.12
CA LEU A 804 5.29 -31.41 -14.13
C LEU A 804 5.79 -30.34 -13.15
N TYR A 805 6.77 -30.70 -12.34
CA TYR A 805 7.32 -29.80 -11.33
C TYR A 805 8.77 -30.13 -11.05
N SER A 806 9.54 -29.16 -10.59
CA SER A 806 10.83 -29.42 -9.97
C SER A 806 10.69 -29.68 -8.47
N LEU A 807 11.72 -30.29 -7.90
CA LEU A 807 11.81 -30.64 -6.49
C LEU A 807 12.93 -29.84 -5.82
N ILE A 808 12.61 -29.24 -4.69
CA ILE A 808 13.58 -28.77 -3.68
C ILE A 808 13.26 -29.57 -2.43
N ASP A 809 14.16 -30.48 -2.06
CA ASP A 809 13.90 -31.54 -1.09
C ASP A 809 12.63 -32.33 -1.46
N THR A 810 11.56 -32.23 -0.65
CA THR A 810 10.27 -32.87 -0.91
C THR A 810 9.20 -31.91 -1.46
N ASP A 811 9.50 -30.62 -1.50
CA ASP A 811 8.56 -29.58 -1.93
C ASP A 811 8.56 -29.45 -3.46
N LYS A 812 7.37 -29.18 -4.03
CA LYS A 812 7.11 -29.18 -5.47
C LYS A 812 6.94 -27.75 -5.98
N PHE A 813 7.62 -27.43 -7.09
CA PHE A 813 7.64 -26.08 -7.66
C PHE A 813 7.32 -26.06 -9.16
N THR A 814 6.44 -25.14 -9.55
CA THR A 814 6.14 -24.82 -10.96
C THR A 814 7.08 -23.75 -11.50
N ILE A 815 7.62 -22.88 -10.63
CA ILE A 815 8.69 -21.95 -10.96
C ILE A 815 9.83 -22.19 -9.99
N GLN A 816 11.06 -22.37 -10.49
CA GLN A 816 12.25 -22.52 -9.65
C GLN A 816 13.39 -21.60 -10.05
N GLY A 817 13.90 -20.84 -9.08
CA GLY A 817 15.13 -20.06 -9.15
C GLY A 817 16.37 -20.93 -8.90
N ARG A 818 17.47 -20.59 -9.57
CA ARG A 818 18.80 -21.19 -9.39
C ARG A 818 19.86 -20.08 -9.32
N PRO A 819 20.95 -20.27 -8.55
CA PRO A 819 21.94 -19.22 -8.33
C PRO A 819 22.79 -18.97 -9.58
N THR A 820 23.12 -17.71 -9.83
CA THR A 820 24.28 -17.34 -10.66
C THR A 820 25.55 -17.21 -9.80
N PRO A 821 26.76 -17.41 -10.35
CA PRO A 821 27.04 -17.83 -11.72
C PRO A 821 26.62 -19.29 -11.97
N PHE A 822 26.15 -19.56 -13.20
CA PHE A 822 25.75 -20.89 -13.65
C PHE A 822 26.88 -21.92 -13.50
N LYS A 823 26.54 -23.13 -13.03
CA LYS A 823 27.47 -24.26 -12.90
C LYS A 823 27.03 -25.39 -13.82
N ALA A 824 27.92 -25.82 -14.71
CA ALA A 824 27.60 -26.87 -15.69
C ALA A 824 27.29 -28.24 -15.08
N ASN A 825 27.77 -28.51 -13.86
CA ASN A 825 27.47 -29.73 -13.11
C ASN A 825 26.20 -29.61 -12.25
N ASP A 826 25.46 -28.49 -12.35
CA ASP A 826 24.19 -28.34 -11.66
C ASP A 826 23.15 -29.33 -12.18
N LYS A 827 22.19 -29.67 -11.32
CA LYS A 827 21.14 -30.65 -11.61
C LYS A 827 19.81 -30.18 -11.06
N VAL A 828 18.75 -30.37 -11.83
CA VAL A 828 17.39 -30.04 -11.42
C VAL A 828 16.56 -31.31 -11.40
N SER A 829 16.20 -31.78 -10.20
CA SER A 829 15.33 -32.94 -10.04
C SER A 829 13.90 -32.59 -10.48
N LEU A 830 13.31 -33.45 -11.30
CA LEU A 830 11.95 -33.29 -11.80
C LEU A 830 11.06 -34.42 -11.32
N GLY A 831 9.84 -34.06 -10.90
CA GLY A 831 8.77 -35.00 -10.62
C GLY A 831 7.56 -34.72 -11.51
N TYR A 832 6.71 -35.72 -11.67
CA TYR A 832 5.42 -35.53 -12.34
C TYR A 832 4.32 -36.39 -11.73
N LYS A 833 3.08 -35.93 -11.89
CA LYS A 833 1.86 -36.66 -11.54
C LYS A 833 0.96 -36.78 -12.76
N THR A 834 0.33 -37.92 -12.97
CA THR A 834 -0.72 -38.09 -13.99
C THR A 834 -1.88 -38.94 -13.50
N THR A 835 -3.09 -38.57 -13.93
CA THR A 835 -4.35 -39.30 -13.66
C THR A 835 -4.77 -40.21 -14.81
N ILE A 836 -4.01 -40.23 -15.91
CA ILE A 836 -4.25 -41.06 -17.09
C ILE A 836 -2.99 -41.86 -17.43
N ALA A 837 -3.16 -43.09 -17.92
CA ALA A 837 -2.05 -43.88 -18.44
C ALA A 837 -1.89 -43.64 -19.95
N GLY A 838 -0.65 -43.59 -20.45
CA GLY A 838 -0.41 -43.38 -21.88
C GLY A 838 1.00 -42.89 -22.21
N SER A 839 1.15 -42.45 -23.46
CA SER A 839 2.36 -41.81 -23.97
C SER A 839 2.35 -40.31 -23.65
N PHE A 840 3.47 -39.80 -23.19
CA PHE A 840 3.69 -38.38 -22.88
C PHE A 840 4.98 -37.88 -23.52
N GLN A 841 5.08 -36.57 -23.68
CA GLN A 841 6.27 -35.89 -24.17
C GLN A 841 6.71 -34.81 -23.18
N ILE A 842 8.02 -34.65 -22.97
CA ILE A 842 8.63 -33.48 -22.33
C ILE A 842 9.41 -32.69 -23.38
N SER A 843 9.18 -31.39 -23.48
CA SER A 843 9.83 -30.51 -24.46
C SER A 843 10.16 -29.14 -23.88
N ILE A 844 11.12 -28.43 -24.49
CA ILE A 844 11.39 -27.03 -24.18
C ILE A 844 10.39 -26.16 -24.96
N ALA A 845 9.62 -25.36 -24.24
CA ALA A 845 8.63 -24.45 -24.83
C ALA A 845 9.29 -23.16 -25.32
N GLN A 846 10.20 -22.62 -24.52
CA GLN A 846 10.93 -21.38 -24.77
C GLN A 846 12.16 -21.33 -23.86
N LYS A 847 13.14 -20.49 -24.23
CA LYS A 847 14.38 -20.29 -23.49
C LYS A 847 14.98 -18.92 -23.80
N ASP A 848 15.74 -18.37 -22.87
CA ASP A 848 16.47 -17.12 -23.03
C ASP A 848 17.88 -17.21 -22.40
N GLY A 849 18.64 -16.11 -22.49
CA GLY A 849 19.97 -15.97 -21.89
C GLY A 849 20.95 -17.06 -22.35
N LEU A 850 21.67 -17.65 -21.41
CA LEU A 850 22.70 -18.68 -21.62
C LEU A 850 22.22 -19.86 -22.49
N PHE A 851 20.94 -20.22 -22.39
CA PHE A 851 20.36 -21.38 -23.07
C PHE A 851 20.04 -21.14 -24.55
N LEU A 852 20.11 -19.88 -25.02
CA LEU A 852 20.10 -19.57 -26.46
C LEU A 852 21.45 -19.88 -27.12
N GLY A 853 22.54 -19.84 -26.34
CA GLY A 853 23.89 -20.11 -26.82
C GLY A 853 24.25 -21.58 -26.80
N ASP A 854 25.52 -21.84 -26.50
CA ASP A 854 26.10 -23.18 -26.53
C ASP A 854 25.83 -24.00 -25.26
N GLN A 855 24.93 -23.61 -24.38
CA GLN A 855 24.59 -24.42 -23.20
C GLN A 855 23.35 -25.26 -23.47
N TYR A 856 23.55 -26.56 -23.72
CA TYR A 856 22.46 -27.50 -23.98
C TYR A 856 21.88 -28.05 -22.68
N ILE A 857 20.58 -28.31 -22.73
CA ILE A 857 19.72 -28.88 -21.68
C ILE A 857 19.37 -30.32 -22.07
N PHE A 858 19.63 -31.27 -21.17
CA PHE A 858 19.35 -32.69 -21.34
C PHE A 858 18.41 -33.20 -20.24
N LEU A 859 17.60 -34.20 -20.56
CA LEU A 859 16.76 -34.93 -19.61
C LEU A 859 17.34 -36.33 -19.39
N ARG A 860 17.64 -36.68 -18.14
CA ARG A 860 18.01 -38.03 -17.72
C ARG A 860 16.78 -38.76 -17.19
N ASP A 861 16.40 -39.86 -17.83
CA ASP A 861 15.43 -40.82 -17.31
C ASP A 861 16.17 -41.88 -16.49
N LYS A 862 16.06 -41.81 -15.17
CA LYS A 862 16.69 -42.73 -14.21
C LYS A 862 16.09 -44.13 -14.22
N THR A 863 14.89 -44.30 -14.77
CA THR A 863 14.26 -45.64 -14.87
C THR A 863 14.82 -46.45 -16.03
N THR A 864 15.19 -45.79 -17.12
CA THR A 864 15.78 -46.41 -18.32
C THR A 864 17.29 -46.18 -18.43
N ASN A 865 17.85 -45.33 -17.56
CA ASN A 865 19.21 -44.78 -17.65
C ASN A 865 19.51 -44.04 -18.98
N TYR A 866 18.46 -43.58 -19.67
CA TYR A 866 18.58 -42.85 -20.94
C TYR A 866 18.78 -41.35 -20.71
N ILE A 867 19.60 -40.70 -21.55
CA ILE A 867 19.82 -39.25 -21.53
C ILE A 867 19.43 -38.70 -22.90
N HIS A 868 18.48 -37.76 -22.92
CA HIS A 868 17.92 -37.15 -24.13
C HIS A 868 18.28 -35.67 -24.23
N ASN A 869 18.66 -35.21 -25.42
CA ASN A 869 18.91 -33.78 -25.67
C ASN A 869 17.60 -33.02 -25.91
N LEU A 870 17.06 -32.41 -24.85
CA LEU A 870 15.82 -31.61 -24.93
C LEU A 870 16.00 -30.33 -25.76
N THR A 871 17.23 -29.90 -26.00
CA THR A 871 17.52 -28.70 -26.81
C THR A 871 17.22 -28.91 -28.29
N GLU A 872 17.27 -30.16 -28.75
CA GLU A 872 17.09 -30.51 -30.16
C GLU A 872 15.71 -31.10 -30.45
N SER A 873 15.14 -31.87 -29.53
CA SER A 873 13.83 -32.51 -29.74
C SER A 873 13.12 -32.87 -28.43
N ALA A 874 11.82 -33.11 -28.49
CA ALA A 874 11.04 -33.58 -27.36
C ALA A 874 11.42 -35.03 -26.97
N TYR A 875 11.36 -35.35 -25.68
CA TYR A 875 11.54 -36.70 -25.16
C TYR A 875 10.18 -37.39 -24.97
N THR A 876 9.97 -38.54 -25.62
CA THR A 876 8.74 -39.33 -25.52
C THR A 876 8.89 -40.51 -24.56
N PHE A 877 7.89 -40.74 -23.70
CA PHE A 877 7.88 -41.86 -22.77
C PHE A 877 6.47 -42.35 -22.43
N THR A 878 6.35 -43.58 -21.95
CA THR A 878 5.09 -44.13 -21.42
C THR A 878 5.05 -44.03 -19.90
N SER A 879 3.87 -43.77 -19.34
CA SER A 879 3.62 -43.75 -17.90
C SER A 879 2.28 -44.39 -17.54
N GLY A 880 2.24 -45.05 -16.39
CA GLY A 880 0.99 -45.39 -15.71
C GLY A 880 0.42 -44.21 -14.91
N ILE A 881 -0.77 -44.41 -14.33
CA ILE A 881 -1.40 -43.47 -13.39
C ILE A 881 -0.60 -43.44 -12.09
N GLY A 882 -0.24 -42.26 -11.61
CA GLY A 882 0.50 -42.13 -10.36
C GLY A 882 1.28 -40.84 -10.24
N GLU A 883 2.14 -40.82 -9.24
CA GLU A 883 3.09 -39.74 -8.97
C GLU A 883 4.51 -40.32 -8.95
N PHE A 884 5.43 -39.67 -9.66
CA PHE A 884 6.79 -40.16 -9.91
C PHE A 884 7.77 -39.02 -9.65
N ASN A 885 8.41 -39.03 -8.48
CA ASN A 885 9.32 -37.96 -8.04
C ASN A 885 10.80 -38.28 -8.31
N ASP A 886 11.11 -39.53 -8.67
CA ASP A 886 12.50 -40.03 -8.79
C ASP A 886 12.89 -40.45 -10.21
N ARG A 887 12.07 -40.16 -11.23
CA ARG A 887 12.33 -40.60 -12.60
C ARG A 887 13.23 -39.65 -13.37
N PHE A 888 13.02 -38.35 -13.28
CA PHE A 888 13.63 -37.39 -14.20
C PHE A 888 14.58 -36.41 -13.51
N GLU A 889 15.64 -36.03 -14.22
CA GLU A 889 16.61 -35.03 -13.80
C GLU A 889 17.07 -34.23 -15.03
N ILE A 890 17.15 -32.91 -14.92
CA ILE A 890 17.81 -32.07 -15.93
C ILE A 890 19.29 -32.00 -15.63
N VAL A 891 20.10 -32.19 -16.67
CA VAL A 891 21.56 -32.03 -16.67
C VAL A 891 21.98 -31.15 -17.84
N TYR A 892 23.17 -30.55 -17.74
CA TYR A 892 23.63 -29.55 -18.70
C TYR A 892 24.96 -29.93 -19.34
N GLN A 893 25.15 -29.59 -20.61
CA GLN A 893 26.44 -29.76 -21.31
C GLN A 893 26.66 -28.67 -22.36
N LYS A 894 27.90 -28.18 -22.51
CA LYS A 894 28.24 -27.25 -23.59
C LYS A 894 28.22 -27.93 -24.96
N LYS A 895 27.72 -27.23 -25.96
CA LYS A 895 27.83 -27.53 -27.39
C LYS A 895 29.30 -27.41 -27.77
N THR A 896 29.94 -28.52 -28.12
CA THR A 896 31.29 -28.52 -28.72
C THR A 896 31.18 -28.79 -30.21
N ALA A 897 32.02 -28.13 -31.01
CA ALA A 897 32.11 -28.31 -32.48
C ALA A 897 32.56 -29.73 -32.92
N SER A 898 32.70 -30.65 -31.98
CA SER A 898 33.03 -32.06 -32.20
C SER A 898 32.35 -32.94 -31.14
N ILE A 899 31.05 -32.74 -30.93
CA ILE A 899 30.24 -33.72 -30.18
C ILE A 899 30.21 -35.01 -30.99
N VAL A 900 31.06 -35.95 -30.59
CA VAL A 900 30.58 -37.29 -30.25
C VAL A 900 31.11 -37.57 -28.85
N ILE A 901 30.46 -37.04 -27.82
CA ILE A 901 30.31 -37.83 -26.59
C ILE A 901 29.24 -38.87 -26.95
N PRO A 902 29.32 -40.13 -26.48
CA PRO A 902 28.23 -41.07 -26.61
C PRO A 902 26.92 -40.44 -26.13
N VAL A 903 26.04 -40.09 -27.04
CA VAL A 903 24.70 -39.63 -26.69
C VAL A 903 23.89 -40.85 -26.34
N GLY A 904 23.94 -41.25 -25.07
CA GLY A 904 23.18 -42.35 -24.52
C GLY A 904 23.55 -43.73 -25.08
N LEU A 905 23.23 -44.76 -24.29
CA LEU A 905 23.10 -46.10 -24.83
C LEU A 905 21.80 -46.13 -25.62
N ASN A 906 21.83 -46.60 -26.86
CA ASN A 906 20.60 -47.05 -27.51
C ASN A 906 19.89 -48.05 -26.56
N PRO A 907 18.55 -48.10 -26.52
CA PRO A 907 17.85 -49.12 -25.75
C PRO A 907 18.39 -50.52 -26.10
N GLY A 908 19.13 -51.14 -25.17
CA GLY A 908 19.78 -52.45 -25.33
C GLY A 908 21.32 -52.46 -25.42
N SER A 909 22.00 -51.31 -25.54
CA SER A 909 23.47 -51.26 -25.51
C SER A 909 24.00 -51.21 -24.07
N MET A 910 25.08 -51.95 -23.77
CA MET A 910 25.72 -51.97 -22.42
C MET A 910 26.91 -51.01 -22.28
N LEU A 911 27.51 -50.60 -23.39
CA LEU A 911 28.72 -49.76 -23.44
C LEU A 911 28.67 -48.87 -24.69
N THR A 912 29.23 -47.66 -24.60
CA THR A 912 29.55 -46.84 -25.77
C THR A 912 30.92 -46.20 -25.59
N ALA A 913 31.67 -46.12 -26.69
CA ALA A 913 33.01 -45.53 -26.74
C ALA A 913 33.04 -44.40 -27.76
N ALA A 914 33.74 -43.32 -27.44
CA ALA A 914 34.00 -42.22 -28.36
C ALA A 914 35.47 -41.80 -28.35
N VAL A 915 35.96 -41.37 -29.50
CA VAL A 915 37.34 -40.94 -29.70
C VAL A 915 37.40 -39.44 -29.93
N ASN A 916 38.23 -38.73 -29.17
CA ASN A 916 38.54 -37.32 -29.38
C ASN A 916 40.04 -37.05 -29.19
N GLY A 917 40.72 -36.66 -30.27
CA GLY A 917 42.18 -36.49 -30.26
C GLY A 917 42.88 -37.79 -29.84
N ASN A 918 43.70 -37.71 -28.78
CA ASN A 918 44.38 -38.86 -28.15
C ASN A 918 43.58 -39.47 -26.98
N THR A 919 42.28 -39.18 -26.87
CA THR A 919 41.44 -39.65 -25.75
C THR A 919 40.33 -40.57 -26.24
N ILE A 920 40.16 -41.73 -25.59
CA ILE A 920 38.97 -42.58 -25.72
C ILE A 920 38.11 -42.41 -24.47
N SER A 921 36.88 -41.93 -24.63
CA SER A 921 35.90 -41.82 -23.54
C SER A 921 34.93 -43.00 -23.59
N LEU A 922 34.68 -43.61 -22.44
CA LEU A 922 33.77 -44.73 -22.28
C LEU A 922 32.60 -44.33 -21.37
N LEU A 923 31.39 -44.73 -21.76
CA LEU A 923 30.17 -44.64 -20.95
C LEU A 923 29.48 -46.00 -20.96
N SER A 924 29.04 -46.45 -19.79
CA SER A 924 28.51 -47.80 -19.58
C SER A 924 27.22 -47.79 -18.76
N ALA A 925 26.42 -48.85 -18.93
CA ALA A 925 25.15 -49.04 -18.19
C ALA A 925 25.35 -49.47 -16.72
N ARG A 926 26.53 -49.99 -16.39
CA ARG A 926 26.96 -50.49 -15.07
C ARG A 926 28.40 -50.10 -14.81
N SER A 927 28.81 -50.07 -13.55
CA SER A 927 30.17 -49.64 -13.21
C SER A 927 31.21 -50.56 -13.86
N MET A 928 32.18 -49.96 -14.54
CA MET A 928 33.28 -50.69 -15.13
C MET A 928 34.26 -51.12 -14.04
N GLN A 929 34.65 -52.39 -14.04
CA GLN A 929 35.71 -52.91 -13.18
C GLN A 929 37.08 -52.78 -13.87
N GLN A 930 37.13 -53.09 -15.16
CA GLN A 930 38.37 -53.15 -15.94
C GLN A 930 38.13 -52.77 -17.40
N VAL A 931 39.11 -52.11 -18.02
CA VAL A 931 39.15 -51.82 -19.45
C VAL A 931 40.50 -52.23 -20.01
N GLU A 932 40.50 -52.99 -21.10
CA GLU A 932 41.69 -53.35 -21.87
C GLU A 932 41.53 -52.94 -23.33
N VAL A 933 42.60 -52.45 -23.95
CA VAL A 933 42.61 -52.03 -25.37
C VAL A 933 43.66 -52.82 -26.13
N TYR A 934 43.28 -53.37 -27.27
CA TYR A 934 44.13 -54.16 -28.16
C TYR A 934 44.12 -53.58 -29.58
N ASP A 935 45.22 -53.74 -30.32
CA ASP A 935 45.21 -53.54 -31.77
C ASP A 935 44.56 -54.73 -32.52
N ILE A 936 44.36 -54.58 -33.83
CA ILE A 936 43.76 -55.63 -34.68
C ILE A 936 44.56 -56.94 -34.73
N ASN A 937 45.84 -56.92 -34.36
CA ASN A 937 46.71 -58.09 -34.33
C ASN A 937 46.71 -58.77 -32.94
N GLY A 938 45.90 -58.27 -32.00
CA GLY A 938 45.78 -58.82 -30.65
C GLY A 938 46.87 -58.34 -29.69
N LYS A 939 47.66 -57.32 -30.04
CA LYS A 939 48.64 -56.74 -29.12
C LYS A 939 47.94 -55.82 -28.13
N LYS A 940 48.09 -56.09 -26.83
CA LYS A 940 47.58 -55.22 -25.75
C LYS A 940 48.31 -53.89 -25.77
N LEU A 941 47.56 -52.79 -25.86
CA LEU A 941 48.05 -51.42 -25.87
C LEU A 941 47.81 -50.70 -24.55
N PHE A 942 46.71 -51.02 -23.85
CA PHE A 942 46.34 -50.40 -22.58
C PHE A 942 45.58 -51.37 -21.68
N ALA A 943 45.71 -51.22 -20.37
CA ALA A 943 44.85 -51.85 -19.38
C ALA A 943 44.69 -50.94 -18.16
N SER A 944 43.46 -50.85 -17.65
CA SER A 944 43.14 -50.19 -16.40
C SER A 944 42.19 -51.07 -15.58
N ASN A 945 42.47 -51.19 -14.28
CA ASN A 945 41.72 -52.02 -13.34
C ASN A 945 41.16 -51.14 -12.21
N ASN A 946 40.14 -51.62 -11.50
CA ASN A 946 39.50 -50.96 -10.36
C ASN A 946 38.87 -49.59 -10.70
N ILE A 947 38.24 -49.47 -11.87
CA ILE A 947 37.68 -48.20 -12.35
C ILE A 947 36.49 -47.75 -11.48
N GLN A 948 35.58 -48.66 -11.14
CA GLN A 948 34.41 -48.45 -10.26
C GLN A 948 33.55 -47.23 -10.62
N ALA A 949 33.47 -46.90 -11.90
CA ALA A 949 32.72 -45.75 -12.40
C ALA A 949 31.93 -46.13 -13.67
N LEU A 950 30.82 -45.42 -13.91
CA LEU A 950 30.01 -45.56 -15.13
C LEU A 950 30.68 -44.94 -16.35
N GLU A 951 31.68 -44.08 -16.12
CA GLU A 951 32.44 -43.39 -17.14
C GLU A 951 33.95 -43.50 -16.85
N THR A 952 34.76 -43.56 -17.90
CA THR A 952 36.22 -43.46 -17.79
C THR A 952 36.83 -42.89 -19.07
N GLN A 953 38.05 -42.40 -18.98
CA GLN A 953 38.82 -41.92 -20.13
C GLN A 953 40.18 -42.61 -20.22
N ILE A 954 40.59 -42.90 -21.45
CA ILE A 954 41.91 -43.44 -21.80
C ILE A 954 42.65 -42.34 -22.54
N THR A 955 43.61 -41.72 -21.89
CA THR A 955 44.39 -40.57 -22.43
C THR A 955 45.84 -40.92 -22.74
N SER A 956 46.31 -42.09 -22.30
CA SER A 956 47.71 -42.51 -22.40
C SER A 956 48.04 -43.26 -23.71
N LEU A 957 47.17 -43.18 -24.72
CA LEU A 957 47.38 -43.82 -26.02
C LEU A 957 47.66 -42.74 -27.07
N ASP A 958 48.73 -42.92 -27.84
CA ASP A 958 48.97 -42.10 -29.03
C ASP A 958 47.97 -42.47 -30.13
N LYS A 959 47.42 -41.45 -30.79
CA LYS A 959 46.49 -41.62 -31.90
C LYS A 959 47.11 -42.42 -33.04
N ARG A 960 46.37 -43.38 -33.57
CA ARG A 960 46.81 -44.28 -34.65
C ARG A 960 45.62 -44.53 -35.56
N ASN A 961 45.66 -44.08 -36.81
CA ASN A 961 44.60 -44.27 -37.81
C ASN A 961 44.32 -45.77 -38.14
N SER A 962 43.88 -46.54 -37.15
CA SER A 962 43.68 -47.98 -37.12
C SER A 962 42.57 -48.31 -36.12
N VAL A 963 41.96 -49.47 -36.30
CA VAL A 963 40.89 -49.94 -35.42
C VAL A 963 41.48 -50.53 -34.15
N LEU A 964 40.91 -50.16 -33.00
CA LEU A 964 41.21 -50.72 -31.69
C LEU A 964 40.00 -51.52 -31.16
N MET A 965 40.31 -52.58 -30.42
CA MET A 965 39.34 -53.43 -29.74
C MET A 965 39.39 -53.13 -28.24
N LEU A 966 38.29 -52.65 -27.67
CA LEU A 966 38.13 -52.41 -26.25
C LEU A 966 37.38 -53.57 -25.61
N TYR A 967 37.97 -54.19 -24.60
CA TYR A 967 37.34 -55.20 -23.75
C TYR A 967 37.08 -54.58 -22.40
N VAL A 968 35.81 -54.49 -22.01
CA VAL A 968 35.38 -53.85 -20.77
C VAL A 968 34.69 -54.89 -19.90
N THR A 969 35.25 -55.13 -18.72
CA THR A 969 34.65 -55.99 -17.70
C THR A 969 33.88 -55.12 -16.71
N MET A 970 32.61 -55.42 -16.51
CA MET A 970 31.72 -54.74 -15.57
C MET A 970 31.90 -55.29 -14.15
N ASP A 971 31.40 -54.57 -13.15
CA ASP A 971 31.44 -54.96 -11.73
C ASP A 971 30.78 -56.31 -11.40
N ASN A 972 29.81 -56.74 -12.20
CA ASN A 972 29.15 -58.04 -12.12
C ASN A 972 29.91 -59.17 -12.86
N GLY A 973 31.06 -58.88 -13.46
CA GLY A 973 31.87 -59.83 -14.24
C GLY A 973 31.46 -59.97 -15.71
N GLU A 974 30.43 -59.25 -16.18
CA GLU A 974 30.02 -59.26 -17.59
C GLU A 974 31.07 -58.55 -18.46
N GLN A 975 31.43 -59.15 -19.61
CA GLN A 975 32.39 -58.57 -20.55
C GLN A 975 31.71 -58.05 -21.81
N VAL A 976 32.00 -56.80 -22.15
CA VAL A 976 31.50 -56.13 -23.35
C VAL A 976 32.68 -55.74 -24.23
N THR A 977 32.59 -56.04 -25.52
CA THR A 977 33.63 -55.68 -26.51
C THR A 977 33.12 -54.57 -27.42
N GLN A 978 33.90 -53.49 -27.58
CA GLN A 978 33.58 -52.36 -28.45
C GLN A 978 34.73 -52.07 -29.41
N LYS A 979 34.41 -51.82 -30.69
CA LYS A 979 35.39 -51.39 -31.70
C LYS A 979 35.39 -49.87 -31.81
N VAL A 980 36.57 -49.28 -31.94
CA VAL A 980 36.72 -47.84 -32.27
C VAL A 980 37.81 -47.65 -33.33
N LEU A 981 37.66 -46.63 -34.16
CA LEU A 981 38.75 -46.11 -34.99
C LEU A 981 39.44 -45.01 -34.17
N PHE A 982 40.72 -45.16 -33.82
CA PHE A 982 41.37 -44.32 -32.81
C PHE A 982 42.41 -43.33 -33.35
#